data_AF-E3N9Y1-F1
#
_entry.id   AF-E3N9Y1-F1
#
_cell.length_a   1.000
_cell.length_b   1.000
_cell.length_c   1.000
_cell.angle_alpha   90.00
_cell.angle_beta   90.00
_cell.angle_gamma   90.00
#
_symmetry.space_group_name_H-M   'P 1'
#
loop_
_entity.id
_entity.type
_entity.pdbx_description
1 polymer ?
#
loop_
_entity_poly.entity_id
_entity_poly.type
_entity_poly.pdbx_seq_one_letter_code
_entity_poly.pdbx_strand_id
1 'polypeptide(L)'
;MFSEENVTQVVSFREAEVNNMMGDLTRFRQEIFTTHLTFNPNTQSVDAATKNVQKMKESLDSWRDKIKERLDAIDQLCREEGDSMTPEQYQALREMRRQLADEYETVLRTVEGIHTRLNILSSLLIEFSSLTSSMQSWMTDRTRLAGDIRHKSGDSQKSDDARFEAKSLMEEVIREESRLKTIGASVLRIEQEIAAMYDDVRASGSEDVPSGISVDEVHETRRRVEDDYTQLLRQCQDLIQFQNRVHAMNDEHSEQARRADEWLQTLQKEVEDVETQRIPDDDRIQRIEELNRMAAGGSSQLDEAESASRRLLNALEGTNVADDVRKRHEQLANSRRERHQGVIDRLQQNMMEAASRKAAAEGVKQAVANLKAWSQKTSEKTKRPVELPLTEIALHEARRDEQVLHGEIENRLALAEELEKKAEDVGDSESLGGLHEVKKQLKRSNSDLKGHRDNIFDAINGLQTVNSEAEKLARSVDAAGAKIRNSRLPEAETEVGQLQNQAENLEKITKNLCDIPNVTQTEPVIQKTKDLRRRVDSCAQELEAKKGKAAELESLDADFEGAKNQLTSWIGALDEEMKALEKVSINREKLAEQRKEIQELADRQQEGHSKLDDLEAIALKIGGASDENKAGNAQRQVSELSGRLQRQASELKARGDKINKLDGKATAFVDSEQAVLEYMEKRKEQLDGLPVPVTKEGVKSQLMDLERMDKSGRGEQRRVEETRLSARELGREASIEKEAMEMATKEKNLTDRWDELADAFDEARERTRNAEKVLDECAQIEKWIGAKKKMVEAIGAPSTDQAVAKSQNGQIQLMKAETEGEKTALEAVNGLANELMSRAADKQSVEELMKKMDALNRRWHSLESGLDEKAERVEEAAKLGQELREIQKELR
;
A
#
# COMPACT_ATOMS: atom_id res chain seq x y z
N MET A 1 -3.57 -90.09 8.00
CA MET A 1 -3.72 -89.07 9.06
C MET A 1 -2.50 -88.18 9.23
N PHE A 2 -1.25 -88.68 9.29
CA PHE A 2 -0.05 -87.81 9.39
C PHE A 2 0.29 -86.94 8.14
N SER A 3 -0.47 -87.07 7.05
CA SER A 3 -0.24 -86.31 5.80
C SER A 3 -1.13 -85.06 5.72
N GLU A 4 -2.40 -85.11 6.16
CA GLU A 4 -3.36 -83.99 6.06
C GLU A 4 -3.00 -82.79 6.95
N GLU A 5 -2.42 -83.04 8.13
CA GLU A 5 -1.98 -81.99 9.07
C GLU A 5 -0.80 -81.18 8.52
N ASN A 6 0.08 -81.81 7.72
CA ASN A 6 1.24 -81.18 7.11
C ASN A 6 0.83 -80.33 5.89
N VAL A 7 -0.07 -80.84 5.04
CA VAL A 7 -0.63 -80.08 3.90
C VAL A 7 -1.38 -78.84 4.39
N THR A 8 -2.16 -78.94 5.47
CA THR A 8 -2.89 -77.79 6.04
C THR A 8 -1.96 -76.67 6.54
N GLN A 9 -0.81 -77.01 7.13
CA GLN A 9 0.19 -76.02 7.54
C GLN A 9 0.87 -75.35 6.35
N VAL A 10 1.19 -76.10 5.29
CA VAL A 10 1.79 -75.56 4.06
C VAL A 10 0.82 -74.62 3.34
N VAL A 11 -0.46 -74.97 3.25
CA VAL A 11 -1.52 -74.12 2.69
C VAL A 11 -1.63 -72.79 3.46
N SER A 12 -1.70 -72.86 4.80
CA SER A 12 -1.78 -71.66 5.65
C SER A 12 -0.54 -70.76 5.53
N PHE A 13 0.65 -71.36 5.40
CA PHE A 13 1.89 -70.61 5.16
C PHE A 13 1.85 -69.87 3.81
N ARG A 14 1.38 -70.51 2.73
CA ARG A 14 1.23 -69.86 1.42
C ARG A 14 0.16 -68.77 1.42
N GLU A 15 -0.95 -68.98 2.13
CA GLU A 15 -1.97 -67.94 2.32
C GLU A 15 -1.41 -66.72 3.04
N ALA A 16 -0.58 -66.91 4.07
CA ALA A 16 0.09 -65.81 4.77
C ALA A 16 1.09 -65.06 3.86
N GLU A 17 1.87 -65.77 3.03
CA GLU A 17 2.77 -65.15 2.06
C GLU A 17 2.02 -64.30 1.02
N VAL A 18 0.91 -64.79 0.46
CA VAL A 18 0.09 -64.04 -0.51
C VAL A 18 -0.56 -62.83 0.15
N ASN A 19 -1.10 -62.97 1.36
CA ASN A 19 -1.69 -61.86 2.10
C ASN A 19 -0.68 -60.76 2.42
N ASN A 20 0.56 -61.12 2.75
CA ASN A 20 1.63 -60.15 2.97
C ASN A 20 1.96 -59.40 1.67
N MET A 21 2.11 -60.09 0.54
CA MET A 21 2.37 -59.44 -0.76
C MET A 21 1.19 -58.56 -1.21
N MET A 22 -0.04 -58.99 -1.00
CA MET A 22 -1.25 -58.18 -1.25
C MET A 22 -1.28 -56.92 -0.36
N GLY A 23 -0.88 -57.04 0.90
CA GLY A 23 -0.73 -55.92 1.84
C GLY A 23 0.33 -54.92 1.38
N ASP A 24 1.47 -55.42 0.88
CA ASP A 24 2.54 -54.56 0.36
C ASP A 24 2.15 -53.89 -0.97
N LEU A 25 1.45 -54.60 -1.88
CA LEU A 25 0.91 -54.00 -3.12
C LEU A 25 -0.14 -52.92 -2.80
N THR A 26 -0.95 -53.13 -1.76
CA THR A 26 -1.92 -52.14 -1.28
C THR A 26 -1.23 -50.90 -0.69
N ARG A 27 -0.16 -51.10 0.10
CA ARG A 27 0.66 -49.99 0.62
C ARG A 27 1.36 -49.23 -0.49
N PHE A 28 1.93 -49.96 -1.46
CA PHE A 28 2.58 -49.38 -2.62
C PHE A 28 1.62 -48.49 -3.40
N ARG A 29 0.39 -48.97 -3.65
CA ARG A 29 -0.70 -48.21 -4.27
C ARG A 29 -1.07 -46.93 -3.49
N GLN A 30 -1.11 -47.00 -2.15
CA GLN A 30 -1.34 -45.83 -1.29
C GLN A 30 -0.18 -44.83 -1.29
N GLU A 31 1.07 -45.31 -1.40
CA GLU A 31 2.28 -44.48 -1.42
C GLU A 31 2.35 -43.62 -2.70
N ILE A 32 1.98 -44.18 -3.86
CA ILE A 32 1.83 -43.44 -5.14
C ILE A 32 0.98 -42.20 -4.92
N PHE A 33 -0.16 -42.39 -4.26
CA PHE A 33 -1.17 -41.36 -4.10
C PHE A 33 -0.78 -40.32 -3.04
N THR A 34 -0.41 -40.78 -1.85
CA THR A 34 -0.14 -39.89 -0.71
C THR A 34 1.15 -39.10 -0.85
N THR A 35 2.15 -39.66 -1.52
CA THR A 35 3.53 -39.13 -1.52
C THR A 35 3.99 -38.62 -2.87
N HIS A 36 3.43 -39.12 -3.98
CA HIS A 36 3.95 -38.80 -5.33
C HIS A 36 2.95 -38.07 -6.23
N LEU A 37 1.68 -37.97 -5.83
CA LEU A 37 0.62 -37.21 -6.53
C LEU A 37 0.07 -36.04 -5.68
N THR A 38 0.94 -35.46 -4.87
CA THR A 38 0.69 -34.35 -3.96
C THR A 38 1.74 -33.25 -4.17
N PHE A 39 1.53 -32.40 -5.18
CA PHE A 39 2.48 -31.33 -5.52
C PHE A 39 1.80 -30.20 -6.30
N ASN A 40 2.42 -29.01 -6.30
CA ASN A 40 2.01 -27.93 -7.19
C ASN A 40 2.62 -28.15 -8.59
N PRO A 41 1.85 -28.07 -9.68
CA PRO A 41 2.26 -28.36 -11.04
C PRO A 41 3.17 -27.25 -11.57
N ASN A 42 4.44 -27.35 -11.19
CA ASN A 42 5.56 -26.65 -11.79
C ASN A 42 6.55 -27.68 -12.33
N THR A 43 7.41 -27.23 -13.25
CA THR A 43 8.37 -28.11 -13.96
C THR A 43 9.26 -28.91 -13.01
N GLN A 44 9.71 -28.30 -11.90
CA GLN A 44 10.58 -28.96 -10.92
C GLN A 44 9.87 -30.05 -10.11
N SER A 45 8.62 -29.78 -9.70
CA SER A 45 7.83 -30.70 -8.87
C SER A 45 7.32 -31.88 -9.69
N VAL A 46 6.91 -31.63 -10.95
CA VAL A 46 6.54 -32.72 -11.87
C VAL A 46 7.74 -33.58 -12.23
N ASP A 47 8.92 -33.00 -12.45
CA ASP A 47 10.14 -33.79 -12.68
C ASP A 47 10.52 -34.63 -11.47
N ALA A 48 10.35 -34.11 -10.25
CA ALA A 48 10.57 -34.85 -9.01
C ALA A 48 9.56 -36.01 -8.87
N ALA A 49 8.28 -35.76 -9.12
CA ALA A 49 7.23 -36.79 -9.11
C ALA A 49 7.49 -37.86 -10.18
N THR A 50 7.88 -37.46 -11.39
CA THR A 50 8.24 -38.37 -12.49
C THR A 50 9.39 -39.28 -12.11
N LYS A 51 10.45 -38.75 -11.47
CA LYS A 51 11.59 -39.53 -10.98
C LYS A 51 11.21 -40.48 -9.83
N ASN A 52 10.31 -40.07 -8.95
CA ASN A 52 9.86 -40.92 -7.84
C ASN A 52 8.98 -42.08 -8.33
N VAL A 53 8.04 -41.80 -9.24
CA VAL A 53 7.20 -42.84 -9.87
C VAL A 53 8.06 -43.77 -10.74
N GLN A 54 9.11 -43.26 -11.38
CA GLN A 54 10.08 -44.09 -12.11
C GLN A 54 10.83 -45.07 -11.18
N LYS A 55 11.29 -44.62 -10.01
CA LYS A 55 11.92 -45.52 -9.01
C LYS A 55 10.95 -46.58 -8.49
N MET A 56 9.69 -46.20 -8.30
CA MET A 56 8.62 -47.14 -7.96
C MET A 56 8.40 -48.18 -9.05
N LYS A 57 8.35 -47.75 -10.31
CA LYS A 57 8.26 -48.65 -11.46
C LYS A 57 9.40 -49.68 -11.45
N GLU A 58 10.63 -49.22 -11.27
CA GLU A 58 11.82 -50.08 -11.15
C GLU A 58 11.73 -51.05 -9.96
N SER A 59 11.17 -50.60 -8.83
CA SER A 59 10.90 -51.44 -7.66
C SER A 59 9.88 -52.53 -7.98
N LEU A 60 8.74 -52.22 -8.61
CA LEU A 60 7.74 -53.21 -9.02
C LEU A 60 8.30 -54.19 -10.04
N ASP A 61 9.11 -53.73 -10.99
CA ASP A 61 9.77 -54.60 -11.96
C ASP A 61 10.69 -55.62 -11.26
N SER A 62 11.32 -55.26 -10.14
CA SER A 62 12.10 -56.21 -9.33
C SER A 62 11.23 -57.23 -8.56
N TRP A 63 9.94 -56.94 -8.35
CA TRP A 63 8.99 -57.86 -7.73
C TRP A 63 8.42 -58.89 -8.72
N ARG A 64 8.54 -58.63 -10.03
CA ARG A 64 8.09 -59.51 -11.10
C ARG A 64 8.51 -60.97 -10.91
N ASP A 65 9.79 -61.20 -10.62
CA ASP A 65 10.33 -62.55 -10.42
C ASP A 65 9.84 -63.18 -9.12
N LYS A 66 9.72 -62.40 -8.04
CA LYS A 66 9.20 -62.86 -6.74
C LYS A 66 7.73 -63.26 -6.81
N ILE A 67 6.91 -62.45 -7.50
CA ILE A 67 5.49 -62.74 -7.72
C ILE A 67 5.35 -63.99 -8.58
N LYS A 68 6.12 -64.09 -9.67
CA LYS A 68 6.13 -65.28 -10.52
C LYS A 68 6.52 -66.54 -9.76
N GLU A 69 7.58 -66.49 -8.95
CA GLU A 69 8.01 -67.61 -8.11
C GLU A 69 6.91 -68.05 -7.14
N ARG A 70 6.16 -67.11 -6.55
CA ARG A 70 5.04 -67.41 -5.64
C ARG A 70 3.82 -67.97 -6.37
N LEU A 71 3.48 -67.46 -7.55
CA LEU A 71 2.42 -68.01 -8.39
C LEU A 71 2.75 -69.44 -8.83
N ASP A 72 3.99 -69.68 -9.26
CA ASP A 72 4.50 -71.00 -9.67
C ASP A 72 4.51 -71.98 -8.48
N ALA A 73 4.86 -71.52 -7.26
CA ALA A 73 4.81 -72.33 -6.05
C ALA A 73 3.38 -72.74 -5.65
N ILE A 74 2.39 -71.86 -5.84
CA ILE A 74 0.96 -72.19 -5.63
C ILE A 74 0.48 -73.18 -6.71
N ASP A 75 0.89 -72.99 -7.97
CA ASP A 75 0.57 -73.92 -9.06
C ASP A 75 1.18 -75.30 -8.84
N GLN A 76 2.41 -75.37 -8.30
CA GLN A 76 3.08 -76.61 -7.95
C GLN A 76 2.36 -77.32 -6.79
N LEU A 77 2.01 -76.61 -5.72
CA LEU A 77 1.24 -77.15 -4.60
C LEU A 77 -0.12 -77.70 -5.03
N CYS A 78 -0.82 -76.97 -5.92
CA CYS A 78 -2.09 -77.42 -6.50
C CYS A 78 -1.96 -78.67 -7.40
N ARG A 79 -0.77 -78.93 -7.97
CA ARG A 79 -0.51 -80.10 -8.82
C ARG A 79 -0.06 -81.32 -8.02
N GLU A 80 0.77 -81.11 -6.99
CA GLU A 80 1.40 -82.19 -6.23
C GLU A 80 0.53 -82.69 -5.07
N GLU A 81 -0.23 -81.80 -4.41
CA GLU A 81 -1.01 -82.12 -3.21
C GLU A 81 -2.53 -81.87 -3.39
N GLY A 82 -2.99 -81.76 -4.65
CA GLY A 82 -4.39 -81.49 -5.02
C GLY A 82 -5.40 -82.51 -4.48
N ASP A 83 -5.03 -83.80 -4.46
CA ASP A 83 -5.89 -84.90 -4.00
C ASP A 83 -5.98 -85.00 -2.46
N SER A 84 -5.09 -84.31 -1.75
CA SER A 84 -4.99 -84.28 -0.28
C SER A 84 -5.52 -82.98 0.36
N MET A 85 -5.97 -82.03 -0.46
CA MET A 85 -6.59 -80.77 0.00
C MET A 85 -8.12 -80.86 -0.03
N THR A 86 -8.79 -80.12 0.85
CA THR A 86 -10.24 -79.94 0.76
C THR A 86 -10.60 -79.10 -0.49
N PRO A 87 -11.77 -79.32 -1.12
CA PRO A 87 -12.20 -78.51 -2.26
C PRO A 87 -12.25 -77.00 -1.96
N GLU A 88 -12.54 -76.65 -0.72
CA GLU A 88 -12.58 -75.26 -0.22
C GLU A 88 -11.18 -74.64 -0.16
N GLN A 89 -10.18 -75.35 0.37
CA GLN A 89 -8.79 -74.90 0.40
C GLN A 89 -8.19 -74.79 -1.01
N TYR A 90 -8.50 -75.74 -1.90
CA TYR A 90 -8.05 -75.70 -3.29
C TYR A 90 -8.63 -74.49 -4.04
N GLN A 91 -9.93 -74.20 -3.85
CA GLN A 91 -10.57 -73.03 -4.44
C GLN A 91 -10.04 -71.72 -3.85
N ALA A 92 -9.82 -71.65 -2.53
CA ALA A 92 -9.26 -70.47 -1.87
C ALA A 92 -7.85 -70.14 -2.38
N LEU A 93 -6.95 -71.14 -2.51
CA LEU A 93 -5.61 -70.92 -3.04
C LEU A 93 -5.60 -70.46 -4.51
N ARG A 94 -6.48 -71.02 -5.35
CA ARG A 94 -6.63 -70.57 -6.74
C ARG A 94 -7.18 -69.16 -6.84
N GLU A 95 -8.13 -68.83 -5.98
CA GLU A 95 -8.71 -67.49 -5.90
C GLU A 95 -7.64 -66.48 -5.45
N MET A 96 -6.86 -66.80 -4.43
CA MET A 96 -5.74 -65.97 -3.94
C MET A 96 -4.63 -65.82 -4.98
N ARG A 97 -4.28 -66.88 -5.72
CA ARG A 97 -3.34 -66.83 -6.86
C ARG A 97 -3.85 -65.85 -7.93
N ARG A 98 -5.13 -65.94 -8.28
CA ARG A 98 -5.75 -65.05 -9.26
C ARG A 98 -5.74 -63.60 -8.77
N GLN A 99 -6.17 -63.37 -7.54
CA GLN A 99 -6.19 -62.04 -6.91
C GLN A 99 -4.80 -61.41 -6.85
N LEU A 100 -3.75 -62.16 -6.49
CA LEU A 100 -2.38 -61.66 -6.47
C LEU A 100 -1.87 -61.28 -7.88
N ALA A 101 -2.18 -62.11 -8.89
CA ALA A 101 -1.80 -61.84 -10.27
C ALA A 101 -2.52 -60.59 -10.82
N ASP A 102 -3.83 -60.52 -10.62
CA ASP A 102 -4.69 -59.43 -11.08
C ASP A 102 -4.33 -58.11 -10.36
N GLU A 103 -4.06 -58.14 -9.06
CA GLU A 103 -3.67 -56.96 -8.28
C GLU A 103 -2.28 -56.45 -8.69
N TYR A 104 -1.29 -57.34 -8.85
CA TYR A 104 0.04 -56.94 -9.33
C TYR A 104 -0.01 -56.32 -10.72
N GLU A 105 -0.75 -56.92 -11.65
CA GLU A 105 -0.92 -56.39 -13.00
C GLU A 105 -1.67 -55.04 -12.99
N THR A 106 -2.66 -54.89 -12.11
CA THR A 106 -3.38 -53.62 -11.91
C THR A 106 -2.46 -52.53 -11.37
N VAL A 107 -1.70 -52.80 -10.30
CA VAL A 107 -0.75 -51.84 -9.72
C VAL A 107 0.34 -51.49 -10.72
N LEU A 108 0.90 -52.47 -11.45
CA LEU A 108 1.90 -52.21 -12.49
C LEU A 108 1.35 -51.31 -13.60
N ARG A 109 0.16 -51.62 -14.15
CA ARG A 109 -0.47 -50.83 -15.21
C ARG A 109 -0.76 -49.39 -14.76
N THR A 110 -1.15 -49.21 -13.50
CA THR A 110 -1.46 -47.88 -12.95
C THR A 110 -0.20 -47.04 -12.78
N VAL A 111 0.90 -47.63 -12.30
CA VAL A 111 2.21 -46.96 -12.18
C VAL A 111 2.75 -46.57 -13.54
N GLU A 112 2.65 -47.46 -14.53
CA GLU A 112 3.07 -47.17 -15.90
C GLU A 112 2.21 -46.07 -16.53
N GLY A 113 0.88 -46.12 -16.33
CA GLY A 113 -0.05 -45.08 -16.75
C GLY A 113 0.32 -43.72 -16.16
N ILE A 114 0.43 -43.63 -14.83
CA ILE A 114 0.80 -42.40 -14.12
C ILE A 114 2.16 -41.89 -14.56
N HIS A 115 3.16 -42.75 -14.76
CA HIS A 115 4.47 -42.34 -15.25
C HIS A 115 4.41 -41.73 -16.66
N THR A 116 3.65 -42.33 -17.58
CA THR A 116 3.49 -41.77 -18.93
C THR A 116 2.77 -40.41 -18.92
N ARG A 117 1.73 -40.28 -18.10
CA ARG A 117 0.98 -39.02 -17.93
C ARG A 117 1.81 -37.93 -17.27
N LEU A 118 2.62 -38.25 -16.26
CA LEU A 118 3.54 -37.29 -15.63
C LEU A 118 4.58 -36.76 -16.63
N ASN A 119 5.07 -37.59 -17.55
CA ASN A 119 5.94 -37.14 -18.64
C ASN A 119 5.22 -36.18 -19.61
N ILE A 120 3.97 -36.47 -19.97
CA ILE A 120 3.14 -35.58 -20.80
C ILE A 120 2.90 -34.25 -20.07
N LEU A 121 2.55 -34.31 -18.77
CA LEU A 121 2.35 -33.14 -17.93
C LEU A 121 3.61 -32.28 -17.81
N SER A 122 4.79 -32.89 -17.69
CA SER A 122 6.08 -32.17 -17.69
C SER A 122 6.28 -31.41 -19.01
N SER A 123 6.04 -32.06 -20.15
CA SER A 123 6.10 -31.42 -21.47
C SER A 123 5.12 -30.25 -21.60
N LEU A 124 3.88 -30.43 -21.17
CA LEU A 124 2.85 -29.39 -21.22
C LEU A 124 3.18 -28.17 -20.35
N LEU A 125 3.76 -28.40 -19.15
CA LEU A 125 4.19 -27.31 -18.26
C LEU A 125 5.41 -26.57 -18.81
N ILE A 126 6.35 -27.27 -19.45
CA ILE A 126 7.48 -26.63 -20.14
C ILE A 126 6.96 -25.77 -21.29
N GLU A 127 6.08 -26.29 -22.14
CA GLU A 127 5.44 -25.53 -23.21
C GLU A 127 4.71 -24.31 -22.65
N PHE A 128 3.88 -24.47 -21.62
CA PHE A 128 3.16 -23.37 -20.98
C PHE A 128 4.11 -22.28 -20.44
N SER A 129 5.17 -22.68 -19.73
CA SER A 129 6.17 -21.73 -19.19
C SER A 129 6.92 -20.98 -20.30
N SER A 130 7.24 -21.65 -21.40
CA SER A 130 7.88 -21.05 -22.57
C SER A 130 6.94 -20.07 -23.28
N LEU A 131 5.68 -20.46 -23.52
CA LEU A 131 4.68 -19.59 -24.15
C LEU A 131 4.40 -18.34 -23.33
N THR A 132 4.23 -18.48 -22.01
CA THR A 132 3.96 -17.36 -21.10
C THR A 132 5.15 -16.41 -20.99
N SER A 133 6.36 -16.93 -20.78
CA SER A 133 7.59 -16.11 -20.68
C SER A 133 7.86 -15.33 -21.97
N SER A 134 7.68 -15.99 -23.12
CA SER A 134 7.87 -15.36 -24.41
C SER A 134 6.78 -14.32 -24.73
N MET A 135 5.55 -14.48 -24.20
CA MET A 135 4.47 -13.50 -24.32
C MET A 135 4.77 -12.27 -23.46
N GLN A 136 5.20 -12.46 -22.21
CA GLN A 136 5.60 -11.37 -21.30
C GLN A 136 6.75 -10.54 -21.85
N SER A 137 7.78 -11.19 -22.41
CA SER A 137 8.90 -10.50 -23.07
C SER A 137 8.43 -9.65 -24.25
N TRP A 138 7.56 -10.19 -25.11
CA TRP A 138 6.98 -9.45 -26.23
C TRP A 138 6.12 -8.26 -25.74
N MET A 139 5.27 -8.45 -24.73
CA MET A 139 4.45 -7.37 -24.16
C MET A 139 5.30 -6.26 -23.58
N THR A 140 6.42 -6.58 -22.93
CA THR A 140 7.36 -5.60 -22.38
C THR A 140 8.00 -4.74 -23.48
N ASP A 141 8.46 -5.37 -24.57
CA ASP A 141 9.05 -4.65 -25.71
C ASP A 141 8.01 -3.77 -26.42
N ARG A 142 6.76 -4.26 -26.58
CA ARG A 142 5.67 -3.49 -27.18
C ARG A 142 5.16 -2.35 -26.30
N THR A 143 5.17 -2.51 -24.98
CA THR A 143 4.91 -1.43 -24.02
C THR A 143 5.92 -0.30 -24.19
N ARG A 144 7.21 -0.64 -24.34
CA ARG A 144 8.25 0.34 -24.62
C ARG A 144 8.03 1.05 -25.96
N LEU A 145 7.73 0.29 -27.02
CA LEU A 145 7.42 0.85 -28.34
C LEU A 145 6.21 1.80 -28.30
N ALA A 146 5.16 1.48 -27.54
CA ALA A 146 4.02 2.38 -27.34
C ALA A 146 4.44 3.71 -26.70
N GLY A 147 5.36 3.67 -25.73
CA GLY A 147 5.97 4.86 -25.13
C GLY A 147 6.77 5.70 -26.14
N ASP A 148 7.58 5.05 -26.97
CA ASP A 148 8.37 5.73 -28.01
C ASP A 148 7.47 6.39 -29.07
N ILE A 149 6.41 5.71 -29.50
CA ILE A 149 5.42 6.28 -30.43
C ILE A 149 4.69 7.46 -29.78
N ARG A 150 4.33 7.37 -28.50
CA ARG A 150 3.72 8.48 -27.75
C ARG A 150 4.64 9.71 -27.74
N HIS A 151 5.94 9.50 -27.60
CA HIS A 151 6.94 10.56 -27.66
C HIS A 151 7.05 11.17 -29.06
N LYS A 152 7.09 10.35 -30.12
CA LYS A 152 7.12 10.85 -31.51
C LYS A 152 5.85 11.63 -31.89
N SER A 153 4.71 11.30 -31.28
CA SER A 153 3.41 11.91 -31.56
C SER A 153 3.31 13.39 -31.19
N GLY A 154 4.24 13.91 -30.36
CA GLY A 154 4.30 15.33 -30.02
C GLY A 154 5.00 16.22 -31.06
N ASP A 155 5.67 15.63 -32.05
CA ASP A 155 6.33 16.36 -33.13
C ASP A 155 5.40 16.50 -34.34
N SER A 156 5.00 17.74 -34.66
CA SER A 156 4.12 18.03 -35.79
C SER A 156 4.70 17.56 -37.14
N GLN A 157 6.02 17.40 -37.28
CA GLN A 157 6.62 16.91 -38.52
C GLN A 157 6.61 15.39 -38.65
N LYS A 158 6.44 14.65 -37.54
CA LYS A 158 6.43 13.18 -37.51
C LYS A 158 5.08 12.59 -37.08
N SER A 159 4.05 13.43 -36.99
CA SER A 159 2.71 13.06 -36.54
C SER A 159 2.09 11.95 -37.40
N ASP A 160 2.27 12.00 -38.72
CA ASP A 160 1.69 11.01 -39.63
C ASP A 160 2.40 9.65 -39.54
N ASP A 161 3.73 9.65 -39.44
CA ASP A 161 4.53 8.45 -39.21
C ASP A 161 4.17 7.81 -37.86
N ALA A 162 4.06 8.61 -36.80
CA ALA A 162 3.68 8.14 -35.47
C ALA A 162 2.27 7.54 -35.44
N ARG A 163 1.32 8.10 -36.22
CA ARG A 163 -0.04 7.55 -36.37
C ARG A 163 -0.05 6.22 -37.10
N PHE A 164 0.78 6.08 -38.13
CA PHE A 164 0.93 4.81 -38.84
C PHE A 164 1.55 3.75 -37.92
N GLU A 165 2.61 4.09 -37.19
CA GLU A 165 3.25 3.20 -36.21
C GLU A 165 2.27 2.77 -35.09
N ALA A 166 1.46 3.69 -34.54
CA ALA A 166 0.46 3.36 -33.52
C ALA A 166 -0.64 2.43 -34.02
N LYS A 167 -1.14 2.63 -35.24
CA LYS A 167 -2.11 1.73 -35.87
C LYS A 167 -1.51 0.36 -36.13
N SER A 168 -0.28 0.32 -36.64
CA SER A 168 0.44 -0.93 -36.90
C SER A 168 0.66 -1.72 -35.60
N LEU A 169 1.07 -1.03 -34.53
CA LEU A 169 1.20 -1.61 -33.19
C LEU A 169 -0.15 -2.15 -32.67
N MET A 170 -1.23 -1.38 -32.80
CA MET A 170 -2.58 -1.83 -32.40
C MET A 170 -2.99 -3.11 -33.13
N GLU A 171 -2.78 -3.17 -34.45
CA GLU A 171 -3.07 -4.37 -35.22
C GLU A 171 -2.20 -5.56 -34.82
N GLU A 172 -0.92 -5.32 -34.48
CA GLU A 172 -0.04 -6.36 -33.93
C GLU A 172 -0.56 -6.88 -32.59
N VAL A 173 -0.95 -6.00 -31.67
CA VAL A 173 -1.52 -6.40 -30.37
C VAL A 173 -2.81 -7.20 -30.53
N ILE A 174 -3.68 -6.80 -31.45
CA ILE A 174 -4.92 -7.55 -31.75
C ILE A 174 -4.62 -8.93 -32.32
N ARG A 175 -3.62 -9.07 -33.21
CA ARG A 175 -3.23 -10.39 -33.76
C ARG A 175 -2.71 -11.33 -32.67
N GLU A 176 -1.99 -10.80 -31.69
CA GLU A 176 -1.39 -11.60 -30.62
C GLU A 176 -2.40 -12.12 -29.59
N GLU A 177 -3.67 -11.69 -29.64
CA GLU A 177 -4.77 -12.28 -28.87
C GLU A 177 -4.91 -13.79 -29.12
N SER A 178 -4.56 -14.25 -30.33
CA SER A 178 -4.56 -15.67 -30.68
C SER A 178 -3.60 -16.50 -29.81
N ARG A 179 -2.47 -15.92 -29.41
CA ARG A 179 -1.49 -16.58 -28.55
C ARG A 179 -1.96 -16.69 -27.09
N LEU A 180 -2.72 -15.70 -26.60
CA LEU A 180 -3.43 -15.84 -25.32
C LEU A 180 -4.43 -17.00 -25.34
N LYS A 181 -5.17 -17.17 -26.44
CA LYS A 181 -6.07 -18.32 -26.61
C LYS A 181 -5.30 -19.64 -26.57
N THR A 182 -4.11 -19.69 -27.17
CA THR A 182 -3.22 -20.86 -27.09
C THR A 182 -2.76 -21.12 -25.65
N ILE A 183 -2.36 -20.09 -24.90
CA ILE A 183 -2.01 -20.21 -23.47
C ILE A 183 -3.19 -20.76 -22.67
N GLY A 184 -4.40 -20.25 -22.90
CA GLY A 184 -5.63 -20.76 -22.29
C GLY A 184 -5.93 -22.22 -22.65
N ALA A 185 -5.67 -22.64 -23.89
CA ALA A 185 -5.80 -24.03 -24.32
C ALA A 185 -4.75 -24.94 -23.67
N SER A 186 -3.52 -24.45 -23.45
CA SER A 186 -2.48 -25.18 -22.71
C SER A 186 -2.88 -25.44 -21.26
N VAL A 187 -3.51 -24.47 -20.58
CA VAL A 187 -4.06 -24.67 -19.21
C VAL A 187 -5.12 -25.77 -19.21
N LEU A 188 -6.06 -25.75 -20.16
CA LEU A 188 -7.09 -26.79 -20.27
C LEU A 188 -6.49 -28.19 -20.50
N ARG A 189 -5.43 -28.29 -21.31
CA ARG A 189 -4.72 -29.56 -21.53
C ARG A 189 -4.03 -30.06 -20.25
N ILE A 190 -3.44 -29.17 -19.47
CA ILE A 190 -2.84 -29.48 -18.17
C ILE A 190 -3.91 -30.02 -17.21
N GLU A 191 -5.07 -29.37 -17.13
CA GLU A 191 -6.21 -29.83 -16.32
C GLU A 191 -6.72 -31.20 -16.74
N GLN A 192 -6.87 -31.41 -18.05
CA GLN A 192 -7.31 -32.69 -18.62
C GLN A 192 -6.33 -33.82 -18.28
N GLU A 193 -5.03 -33.57 -18.36
CA GLU A 193 -4.02 -34.58 -18.05
C GLU A 193 -3.97 -34.91 -16.56
N ILE A 194 -4.11 -33.92 -15.68
CA ILE A 194 -4.21 -34.12 -14.23
C ILE A 194 -5.48 -34.92 -13.89
N ALA A 195 -6.63 -34.55 -14.47
CA ALA A 195 -7.90 -35.26 -14.24
C ALA A 195 -7.80 -36.73 -14.68
N ALA A 196 -7.23 -36.98 -15.85
CA ALA A 196 -7.08 -38.32 -16.39
C ALA A 196 -6.09 -39.17 -15.58
N MET A 197 -5.09 -38.57 -14.94
CA MET A 197 -4.21 -39.24 -13.97
C MET A 197 -4.97 -39.69 -12.71
N TYR A 198 -5.88 -38.86 -12.19
CA TYR A 198 -6.76 -39.25 -11.08
C TYR A 198 -7.81 -40.30 -11.49
N ASP A 199 -8.26 -40.29 -12.74
CA ASP A 199 -9.17 -41.31 -13.26
C ASP A 199 -8.47 -42.69 -13.36
N ASP A 200 -7.20 -42.73 -13.80
CA ASP A 200 -6.39 -43.96 -13.81
C ASP A 200 -6.19 -44.53 -12.38
N VAL A 201 -6.01 -43.65 -11.39
CA VAL A 201 -5.92 -44.04 -9.97
C VAL A 201 -7.26 -44.56 -9.45
N ARG A 202 -8.39 -43.90 -9.76
CA ARG A 202 -9.72 -44.37 -9.36
C ARG A 202 -10.07 -45.74 -9.99
N ALA A 203 -9.66 -45.97 -11.23
CA ALA A 203 -9.84 -47.26 -11.91
C ALA A 203 -9.05 -48.42 -11.28
N SER A 204 -8.10 -48.15 -10.38
CA SER A 204 -7.29 -49.15 -9.65
C SER A 204 -7.93 -49.65 -8.34
N GLY A 205 -9.15 -49.21 -8.01
CA GLY A 205 -9.87 -49.65 -6.80
C GLY A 205 -9.72 -48.74 -5.57
N SER A 206 -9.20 -47.51 -5.74
CA SER A 206 -9.15 -46.49 -4.67
C SER A 206 -10.26 -45.45 -4.88
N GLU A 207 -11.41 -45.61 -4.21
CA GLU A 207 -12.60 -44.74 -4.39
C GLU A 207 -12.52 -43.39 -3.66
N ASP A 208 -11.74 -43.28 -2.57
CA ASP A 208 -11.62 -42.07 -1.72
C ASP A 208 -10.25 -41.40 -1.83
N VAL A 209 -10.01 -40.70 -2.93
CA VAL A 209 -8.71 -40.13 -3.29
C VAL A 209 -8.82 -38.60 -3.50
N PRO A 210 -8.47 -37.78 -2.50
CA PRO A 210 -8.43 -36.31 -2.62
C PRO A 210 -7.51 -35.83 -3.75
N SER A 211 -7.90 -34.80 -4.50
CA SER A 211 -7.02 -34.19 -5.50
C SER A 211 -5.87 -33.44 -4.81
N GLY A 212 -4.66 -34.00 -4.90
CA GLY A 212 -3.43 -33.47 -4.30
C GLY A 212 -2.60 -32.55 -5.20
N ILE A 213 -2.95 -32.43 -6.49
CA ILE A 213 -2.29 -31.54 -7.46
C ILE A 213 -3.17 -30.29 -7.66
N SER A 214 -2.74 -29.14 -7.16
CA SER A 214 -3.47 -27.86 -7.31
C SER A 214 -3.11 -27.14 -8.61
N VAL A 215 -4.07 -26.82 -9.47
CA VAL A 215 -3.83 -26.08 -10.74
C VAL A 215 -3.75 -24.55 -10.52
N ASP A 216 -3.81 -24.08 -9.28
CA ASP A 216 -3.98 -22.66 -8.96
C ASP A 216 -2.84 -21.77 -9.49
N GLU A 217 -1.58 -22.23 -9.42
CA GLU A 217 -0.41 -21.48 -9.87
C GLU A 217 -0.40 -21.27 -11.40
N VAL A 218 -0.87 -22.28 -12.16
CA VAL A 218 -1.01 -22.23 -13.62
C VAL A 218 -2.12 -21.25 -14.01
N HIS A 219 -3.24 -21.26 -13.28
CA HIS A 219 -4.33 -20.29 -13.45
C HIS A 219 -3.91 -18.86 -13.11
N GLU A 220 -3.16 -18.69 -12.02
CA GLU A 220 -2.67 -17.37 -11.61
C GLU A 220 -1.69 -16.80 -12.65
N THR A 221 -0.78 -17.62 -13.15
CA THR A 221 0.15 -17.22 -14.22
C THR A 221 -0.60 -16.82 -15.49
N ARG A 222 -1.62 -17.60 -15.88
CA ARG A 222 -2.50 -17.25 -17.02
C ARG A 222 -3.20 -15.90 -16.80
N ARG A 223 -3.81 -15.67 -15.63
CA ARG A 223 -4.51 -14.42 -15.32
C ARG A 223 -3.57 -13.22 -15.39
N ARG A 224 -2.37 -13.32 -14.81
CA ARG A 224 -1.36 -12.24 -14.89
C ARG A 224 -1.03 -11.88 -16.34
N VAL A 225 -0.83 -12.88 -17.21
CA VAL A 225 -0.55 -12.66 -18.64
C VAL A 225 -1.76 -12.05 -19.38
N GLU A 226 -2.99 -12.46 -19.05
CA GLU A 226 -4.22 -11.88 -19.61
C GLU A 226 -4.43 -10.42 -19.15
N ASP A 227 -4.13 -10.11 -17.90
CA ASP A 227 -4.21 -8.77 -17.31
C ASP A 227 -3.16 -7.83 -17.95
N ASP A 228 -1.90 -8.27 -18.05
CA ASP A 228 -0.80 -7.53 -18.69
C ASP A 228 -1.13 -7.22 -20.16
N TYR A 229 -1.69 -8.19 -20.89
CA TYR A 229 -2.13 -7.98 -22.28
C TYR A 229 -3.28 -6.97 -22.36
N THR A 230 -4.27 -7.07 -21.47
CA THR A 230 -5.40 -6.15 -21.42
C THR A 230 -4.93 -4.72 -21.13
N GLN A 231 -3.93 -4.58 -20.26
CA GLN A 231 -3.28 -3.30 -19.97
C GLN A 231 -2.57 -2.74 -21.21
N LEU A 232 -1.79 -3.55 -21.93
CA LEU A 232 -1.12 -3.14 -23.17
C LEU A 232 -2.15 -2.73 -24.25
N LEU A 233 -3.22 -3.50 -24.42
CA LEU A 233 -4.29 -3.17 -25.36
C LEU A 233 -4.92 -1.81 -25.04
N ARG A 234 -5.22 -1.55 -23.75
CA ARG A 234 -5.73 -0.25 -23.29
C ARG A 234 -4.73 0.87 -23.54
N GLN A 235 -3.44 0.66 -23.26
CA GLN A 235 -2.40 1.66 -23.54
C GLN A 235 -2.32 2.01 -25.02
N CYS A 236 -2.44 1.02 -25.92
CA CYS A 236 -2.49 1.27 -27.36
C CYS A 236 -3.76 2.06 -27.77
N GLN A 237 -4.92 1.80 -27.14
CA GLN A 237 -6.14 2.56 -27.40
C GLN A 237 -6.01 4.01 -26.93
N ASP A 238 -5.48 4.22 -25.73
CA ASP A 238 -5.22 5.53 -25.16
C ASP A 238 -4.20 6.33 -26.00
N LEU A 239 -3.19 5.64 -26.55
CA LEU A 239 -2.22 6.24 -27.48
C LEU A 239 -2.90 6.77 -28.76
N ILE A 240 -3.79 5.98 -29.37
CA ILE A 240 -4.54 6.42 -30.56
C ILE A 240 -5.44 7.61 -30.23
N GLN A 241 -6.13 7.60 -29.07
CA GLN A 241 -6.96 8.72 -28.64
C GLN A 241 -6.12 9.98 -28.39
N PHE A 242 -4.95 9.84 -27.77
CA PHE A 242 -3.99 10.92 -27.56
C PHE A 242 -3.55 11.54 -28.90
N GLN A 243 -3.17 10.71 -29.89
CA GLN A 243 -2.79 11.18 -31.22
C GLN A 243 -3.90 11.91 -31.96
N ASN A 244 -5.14 11.42 -31.86
CA ASN A 244 -6.29 12.08 -32.47
C ASN A 244 -6.54 13.46 -31.85
N ARG A 245 -6.39 13.57 -30.52
CA ARG A 245 -6.53 14.83 -29.79
C ARG A 245 -5.44 15.83 -30.15
N VAL A 246 -4.16 15.42 -30.13
CA VAL A 246 -3.02 16.28 -30.44
C VAL A 246 -3.13 16.84 -31.85
N HIS A 247 -3.47 16.01 -32.83
CA HIS A 247 -3.63 16.45 -34.21
C HIS A 247 -4.77 17.46 -34.39
N ALA A 248 -5.95 17.19 -33.81
CA ALA A 248 -7.07 18.12 -33.90
C ALA A 248 -6.73 19.50 -33.31
N MET A 249 -6.04 19.53 -32.17
CA MET A 249 -5.58 20.78 -31.56
C MET A 249 -4.47 21.47 -32.39
N ASN A 250 -3.61 20.70 -33.05
CA ASN A 250 -2.55 21.23 -33.91
C ASN A 250 -3.10 21.86 -35.19
N ASP A 251 -4.12 21.24 -35.79
CA ASP A 251 -4.83 21.78 -36.96
C ASP A 251 -5.59 23.07 -36.59
N GLU A 252 -6.28 23.07 -35.45
CA GLU A 252 -6.97 24.28 -34.95
C GLU A 252 -5.98 25.43 -34.71
N HIS A 253 -4.85 25.15 -34.05
CA HIS A 253 -3.82 26.17 -33.81
C HIS A 253 -3.25 26.73 -35.12
N SER A 254 -2.92 25.85 -36.08
CA SER A 254 -2.34 26.25 -37.36
C SER A 254 -3.26 27.16 -38.17
N GLU A 255 -4.57 26.86 -38.20
CA GLU A 255 -5.56 27.69 -38.90
C GLU A 255 -5.78 29.05 -38.22
N GLN A 256 -5.85 29.12 -36.88
CA GLN A 256 -6.01 30.40 -36.17
C GLN A 256 -4.77 31.29 -36.29
N ALA A 257 -3.57 30.68 -36.23
CA ALA A 257 -2.31 31.39 -36.44
C ALA A 257 -2.24 32.02 -37.85
N ARG A 258 -2.69 31.29 -38.88
CA ARG A 258 -2.73 31.78 -40.27
C ARG A 258 -3.65 32.99 -40.42
N ARG A 259 -4.86 32.94 -39.84
CA ARG A 259 -5.83 34.05 -39.91
C ARG A 259 -5.32 35.34 -39.27
N ALA A 260 -4.66 35.22 -38.13
CA ALA A 260 -4.07 36.36 -37.44
C ALA A 260 -2.96 37.04 -38.27
N ASP A 261 -2.14 36.25 -38.98
CA ASP A 261 -1.09 36.79 -39.85
C ASP A 261 -1.66 37.49 -41.10
N GLU A 262 -2.70 36.93 -41.72
CA GLU A 262 -3.37 37.52 -42.89
C GLU A 262 -4.04 38.87 -42.57
N TRP A 263 -4.64 38.99 -41.38
CA TRP A 263 -5.23 40.25 -40.91
C TRP A 263 -4.18 41.34 -40.66
N LEU A 264 -3.09 41.02 -39.95
CA LEU A 264 -2.00 41.98 -39.69
C LEU A 264 -1.39 42.50 -40.99
N GLN A 265 -1.20 41.62 -41.97
CA GLN A 265 -0.66 42.00 -43.28
C GLN A 265 -1.58 42.98 -44.03
N THR A 266 -2.90 42.81 -43.91
CA THR A 266 -3.90 43.69 -44.53
C THR A 266 -3.90 45.08 -43.88
N LEU A 267 -3.86 45.15 -42.55
CA LEU A 267 -3.85 46.41 -41.80
C LEU A 267 -2.60 47.24 -42.07
N GLN A 268 -1.42 46.60 -42.16
CA GLN A 268 -0.16 47.28 -42.46
C GLN A 268 -0.17 47.95 -43.83
N LYS A 269 -0.75 47.28 -44.83
CA LYS A 269 -0.85 47.80 -46.20
C LYS A 269 -1.72 49.06 -46.29
N GLU A 270 -2.86 49.08 -45.60
CA GLU A 270 -3.78 50.23 -45.63
C GLU A 270 -3.20 51.49 -44.94
N VAL A 271 -2.34 51.34 -43.92
CA VAL A 271 -1.64 52.49 -43.29
C VAL A 271 -0.59 53.08 -44.22
N GLU A 272 0.14 52.24 -44.96
CA GLU A 272 1.13 52.68 -45.95
C GLU A 272 0.48 53.45 -47.12
N ASP A 273 -0.73 53.06 -47.53
CA ASP A 273 -1.49 53.75 -48.58
C ASP A 273 -1.93 55.17 -48.17
N VAL A 274 -2.24 55.44 -46.89
CA VAL A 274 -2.63 56.77 -46.40
C VAL A 274 -1.44 57.72 -46.26
N GLU A 275 -0.26 57.20 -45.90
CA GLU A 275 0.97 57.99 -45.78
C GLU A 275 1.49 58.51 -47.14
N THR A 276 1.22 57.78 -48.22
CA THR A 276 1.74 58.07 -49.55
C THR A 276 0.84 58.97 -50.41
N GLN A 277 -0.43 59.18 -50.03
CA GLN A 277 -1.40 59.97 -50.79
C GLN A 277 -1.37 61.48 -50.43
N ARG A 278 -1.44 62.35 -51.45
CA ARG A 278 -1.59 63.82 -51.29
C ARG A 278 -3.07 64.20 -51.32
N ILE A 279 -3.65 64.45 -50.15
CA ILE A 279 -5.03 64.92 -49.96
C ILE A 279 -5.08 66.17 -49.06
N PRO A 280 -6.13 67.00 -49.12
CA PRO A 280 -6.32 68.16 -48.25
C PRO A 280 -6.24 67.78 -46.77
N ASP A 281 -5.73 68.70 -45.94
CA ASP A 281 -5.46 68.46 -44.52
C ASP A 281 -6.72 68.05 -43.72
N ASP A 282 -7.93 68.40 -44.17
CA ASP A 282 -9.21 67.99 -43.55
C ASP A 282 -9.60 66.51 -43.88
N ASP A 283 -9.39 66.06 -45.12
CA ASP A 283 -9.72 64.69 -45.56
C ASP A 283 -8.73 63.65 -45.02
N ARG A 284 -7.47 64.07 -44.82
CA ARG A 284 -6.40 63.24 -44.28
C ARG A 284 -6.65 62.84 -42.82
N ILE A 285 -7.25 63.74 -42.04
CA ILE A 285 -7.57 63.49 -40.62
C ILE A 285 -8.67 62.41 -40.49
N GLN A 286 -9.68 62.39 -41.37
CA GLN A 286 -10.80 61.43 -41.29
C GLN A 286 -10.38 59.98 -41.58
N ARG A 287 -9.51 59.75 -42.58
CA ARG A 287 -9.11 58.38 -42.98
C ARG A 287 -8.25 57.68 -41.92
N ILE A 288 -7.45 58.45 -41.16
CA ILE A 288 -6.60 57.95 -40.06
C ILE A 288 -7.45 57.46 -38.86
N GLU A 289 -8.61 58.06 -38.60
CA GLU A 289 -9.52 57.64 -37.53
C GLU A 289 -10.21 56.29 -37.81
N GLU A 290 -10.49 55.98 -39.07
CA GLU A 290 -11.11 54.72 -39.50
C GLU A 290 -10.16 53.52 -39.33
N LEU A 291 -8.88 53.70 -39.68
CA LEU A 291 -7.84 52.68 -39.50
C LEU A 291 -7.52 52.41 -38.02
N ASN A 292 -7.55 53.44 -37.17
CA ASN A 292 -7.44 53.26 -35.72
C ASN A 292 -8.57 52.38 -35.14
N ARG A 293 -9.78 52.46 -35.70
CA ARG A 293 -10.92 51.62 -35.27
C ARG A 293 -10.73 50.16 -35.70
N MET A 294 -10.19 49.91 -36.90
CA MET A 294 -9.89 48.56 -37.38
C MET A 294 -8.73 47.91 -36.59
N ALA A 295 -7.69 48.67 -36.26
CA ALA A 295 -6.56 48.21 -35.45
C ALA A 295 -6.99 47.81 -34.02
N ALA A 296 -7.94 48.54 -33.44
CA ALA A 296 -8.52 48.22 -32.13
C ALA A 296 -9.48 47.01 -32.18
N GLY A 297 -10.26 46.85 -33.26
CA GLY A 297 -11.24 45.77 -33.42
C GLY A 297 -10.65 44.38 -33.67
N GLY A 298 -9.44 44.27 -34.25
CA GLY A 298 -8.82 42.98 -34.61
C GLY A 298 -7.92 42.35 -33.55
N SER A 299 -7.81 42.92 -32.34
CA SER A 299 -7.07 42.32 -31.22
C SER A 299 -7.58 40.92 -30.85
N SER A 300 -8.87 40.65 -31.05
CA SER A 300 -9.46 39.34 -30.73
C SER A 300 -8.88 38.20 -31.56
N GLN A 301 -8.42 38.46 -32.78
CA GLN A 301 -7.82 37.43 -33.64
C GLN A 301 -6.44 36.98 -33.15
N LEU A 302 -5.70 37.88 -32.49
CA LEU A 302 -4.45 37.55 -31.81
C LEU A 302 -4.73 36.71 -30.55
N ASP A 303 -5.75 37.07 -29.79
CA ASP A 303 -6.17 36.35 -28.58
C ASP A 303 -6.68 34.93 -28.91
N GLU A 304 -7.42 34.76 -30.00
CA GLU A 304 -7.90 33.46 -30.49
C GLU A 304 -6.75 32.53 -30.88
N ALA A 305 -5.73 33.04 -31.56
CA ALA A 305 -4.52 32.29 -31.91
C ALA A 305 -3.70 31.87 -30.67
N GLU A 306 -3.57 32.76 -29.68
CA GLU A 306 -2.93 32.45 -28.40
C GLU A 306 -3.72 31.40 -27.59
N SER A 307 -5.05 31.50 -27.58
CA SER A 307 -5.92 30.53 -26.91
C SER A 307 -5.83 29.13 -27.53
N ALA A 308 -5.78 29.02 -28.86
CA ALA A 308 -5.58 27.76 -29.55
C ALA A 308 -4.18 27.16 -29.26
N SER A 309 -3.15 28.01 -29.15
CA SER A 309 -1.79 27.58 -28.76
C SER A 309 -1.75 26.99 -27.34
N ARG A 310 -2.43 27.62 -26.37
CA ARG A 310 -2.53 27.08 -25.00
C ARG A 310 -3.22 25.72 -24.94
N ARG A 311 -4.29 25.53 -25.72
CA ARG A 311 -5.02 24.25 -25.80
C ARG A 311 -4.14 23.13 -26.37
N LEU A 312 -3.33 23.42 -27.40
CA LEU A 312 -2.33 22.49 -27.93
C LEU A 312 -1.24 22.16 -26.91
N LEU A 313 -0.70 23.16 -26.20
CA LEU A 313 0.32 22.96 -25.17
C LEU A 313 -0.18 22.10 -24.01
N ASN A 314 -1.43 22.28 -23.58
CA ASN A 314 -2.06 21.43 -22.57
C ASN A 314 -2.25 19.99 -23.08
N ALA A 315 -2.56 19.81 -24.37
CA ALA A 315 -2.67 18.47 -24.96
C ALA A 315 -1.31 17.74 -25.08
N LEU A 316 -0.20 18.49 -25.11
CA LEU A 316 1.17 17.97 -25.17
C LEU A 316 1.83 17.80 -23.79
N GLU A 317 1.13 18.15 -22.71
CA GLU A 317 1.65 18.08 -21.34
C GLU A 317 2.10 16.65 -20.98
N GLY A 318 3.31 16.54 -20.42
CA GLY A 318 3.95 15.25 -20.13
C GLY A 318 4.76 14.64 -21.29
N THR A 319 4.89 15.32 -22.43
CA THR A 319 5.87 14.97 -23.47
C THR A 319 7.11 15.85 -23.38
N ASN A 320 8.30 15.30 -23.62
CA ASN A 320 9.56 16.08 -23.60
C ASN A 320 9.65 17.12 -24.74
N VAL A 321 8.76 17.02 -25.73
CA VAL A 321 8.69 17.92 -26.90
C VAL A 321 7.89 19.20 -26.59
N ALA A 322 7.14 19.22 -25.47
CA ALA A 322 6.30 20.34 -25.06
C ALA A 322 7.08 21.65 -24.87
N ASP A 323 8.32 21.59 -24.38
CA ASP A 323 9.14 22.78 -24.13
C ASP A 323 9.69 23.41 -25.42
N ASP A 324 10.09 22.59 -26.39
CA ASP A 324 10.56 23.08 -27.69
C ASP A 324 9.42 23.67 -28.51
N VAL A 325 8.25 23.03 -28.47
CA VAL A 325 7.02 23.51 -29.10
C VAL A 325 6.56 24.83 -28.44
N ARG A 326 6.61 24.91 -27.10
CA ARG A 326 6.31 26.14 -26.35
C ARG A 326 7.18 27.31 -26.77
N LYS A 327 8.51 27.13 -26.84
CA LYS A 327 9.44 28.20 -27.25
C LYS A 327 9.15 28.72 -28.65
N ARG A 328 8.85 27.84 -29.61
CA ARG A 328 8.52 28.25 -30.99
C ARG A 328 7.22 29.04 -31.04
N HIS A 329 6.17 28.61 -30.34
CA HIS A 329 4.89 29.34 -30.33
C HIS A 329 4.97 30.69 -29.61
N GLU A 330 5.72 30.77 -28.52
CA GLU A 330 5.93 32.01 -27.77
C GLU A 330 6.66 33.07 -28.61
N GLN A 331 7.69 32.66 -29.36
CA GLN A 331 8.39 33.54 -30.32
C GLN A 331 7.46 34.09 -31.41
N LEU A 332 6.62 33.22 -31.99
CA LEU A 332 5.66 33.63 -33.04
C LEU A 332 4.55 34.55 -32.50
N ALA A 333 4.08 34.34 -31.27
CA ALA A 333 3.10 35.20 -30.63
C ALA A 333 3.66 36.61 -30.36
N ASN A 334 4.89 36.70 -29.83
CA ASN A 334 5.55 37.98 -29.56
C ASN A 334 5.77 38.78 -30.86
N SER A 335 6.22 38.12 -31.92
CA SER A 335 6.40 38.76 -33.24
C SER A 335 5.09 39.34 -33.83
N ARG A 336 3.94 38.72 -33.58
CA ARG A 336 2.63 39.26 -34.00
C ARG A 336 2.24 40.51 -33.21
N ARG A 337 2.47 40.53 -31.89
CA ARG A 337 2.17 41.70 -31.05
C ARG A 337 3.07 42.90 -31.36
N GLU A 338 4.35 42.67 -31.59
CA GLU A 338 5.29 43.74 -31.98
C GLU A 338 4.86 44.42 -33.29
N ARG A 339 4.44 43.61 -34.29
CA ARG A 339 3.91 44.13 -35.56
C ARG A 339 2.61 44.93 -35.40
N HIS A 340 1.74 44.55 -34.46
CA HIS A 340 0.50 45.28 -34.15
C HIS A 340 0.79 46.64 -33.51
N GLN A 341 1.67 46.69 -32.52
CA GLN A 341 2.04 47.94 -31.83
C GLN A 341 2.67 48.96 -32.80
N GLY A 342 3.55 48.52 -33.70
CA GLY A 342 4.20 49.42 -34.67
C GLY A 342 3.23 50.09 -35.67
N VAL A 343 2.04 49.53 -35.88
CA VAL A 343 1.00 50.14 -36.72
C VAL A 343 0.27 51.28 -35.97
N ILE A 344 0.03 51.12 -34.67
CA ILE A 344 -0.65 52.11 -33.83
C ILE A 344 0.18 53.40 -33.73
N ASP A 345 1.49 53.27 -33.54
CA ASP A 345 2.39 54.42 -33.34
C ASP A 345 2.47 55.31 -34.59
N ARG A 346 2.44 54.71 -35.80
CA ARG A 346 2.48 55.44 -37.10
C ARG A 346 1.22 56.28 -37.35
N LEU A 347 0.05 55.79 -36.91
CA LEU A 347 -1.23 56.50 -37.07
C LEU A 347 -1.29 57.77 -36.22
N GLN A 348 -0.66 57.79 -35.04
CA GLN A 348 -0.66 58.95 -34.13
C GLN A 348 0.20 60.11 -34.64
N GLN A 349 1.34 59.82 -35.27
CA GLN A 349 2.28 60.84 -35.74
C GLN A 349 1.70 61.69 -36.90
N ASN A 350 0.96 61.10 -37.83
CA ASN A 350 0.39 61.81 -38.98
C ASN A 350 -0.70 62.84 -38.61
N MET A 351 -1.37 62.69 -37.46
CA MET A 351 -2.47 63.57 -37.05
C MET A 351 -1.98 64.96 -36.57
N MET A 352 -0.75 65.06 -36.07
CA MET A 352 -0.23 66.25 -35.41
C MET A 352 0.24 67.36 -36.38
N GLU A 353 0.68 67.00 -37.58
CA GLU A 353 1.32 67.94 -38.53
C GLU A 353 0.34 68.82 -39.33
N ALA A 354 -0.92 68.39 -39.49
CA ALA A 354 -1.93 69.06 -40.32
C ALA A 354 -2.56 70.31 -39.67
N ALA A 355 -2.62 70.39 -38.34
CA ALA A 355 -3.38 71.43 -37.62
C ALA A 355 -2.68 72.82 -37.55
N SER A 356 -1.37 72.91 -37.77
CA SER A 356 -0.53 74.08 -37.43
C SER A 356 -0.62 75.28 -38.40
N ARG A 357 -0.92 75.08 -39.70
CA ARG A 357 -0.71 76.12 -40.74
C ARG A 357 -1.84 77.15 -40.91
N LYS A 358 -2.99 76.96 -40.27
CA LYS A 358 -4.24 77.71 -40.55
C LYS A 358 -4.36 79.05 -39.81
N ALA A 359 -3.59 79.29 -38.75
CA ALA A 359 -3.88 80.35 -37.77
C ALA A 359 -3.27 81.75 -38.05
N ALA A 360 -2.40 81.95 -39.05
CA ALA A 360 -1.51 83.12 -39.09
C ALA A 360 -2.00 84.39 -39.85
N ALA A 361 -2.99 84.35 -40.75
CA ALA A 361 -3.24 85.44 -41.71
C ALA A 361 -4.26 86.53 -41.31
N GLU A 362 -5.15 86.27 -40.34
CA GLU A 362 -6.32 87.13 -40.06
C GLU A 362 -6.04 88.30 -39.09
N GLY A 363 -4.83 88.39 -38.52
CA GLY A 363 -4.55 89.23 -37.35
C GLY A 363 -4.20 90.72 -37.55
N VAL A 364 -3.86 91.19 -38.77
CA VAL A 364 -3.16 92.51 -38.94
C VAL A 364 -4.11 93.71 -39.13
N LYS A 365 -5.24 93.57 -39.84
CA LYS A 365 -6.12 94.70 -40.22
C LYS A 365 -6.94 95.32 -39.06
N GLN A 366 -7.21 94.58 -38.01
CA GLN A 366 -8.07 95.02 -36.91
C GLN A 366 -7.36 95.91 -35.87
N ALA A 367 -6.02 96.00 -35.94
CA ALA A 367 -5.21 96.55 -34.84
C ALA A 367 -5.07 98.11 -34.85
N VAL A 368 -5.10 98.76 -36.02
CA VAL A 368 -4.81 100.22 -36.15
C VAL A 368 -5.99 101.11 -35.74
N ALA A 369 -7.23 100.72 -36.06
CA ALA A 369 -8.42 101.51 -35.74
C ALA A 369 -8.71 101.61 -34.23
N ASN A 370 -8.36 100.56 -33.46
CA ASN A 370 -8.59 100.49 -32.01
C ASN A 370 -7.61 101.35 -31.20
N LEU A 371 -6.47 101.70 -31.78
CA LEU A 371 -5.36 102.40 -31.12
C LEU A 371 -5.64 103.89 -30.91
N LYS A 372 -6.34 104.53 -31.85
CA LYS A 372 -6.65 105.97 -31.84
C LYS A 372 -7.74 106.35 -30.82
N ALA A 373 -8.79 105.54 -30.70
CA ALA A 373 -9.91 105.78 -29.79
C ALA A 373 -9.55 105.56 -28.31
N TRP A 374 -8.56 104.72 -28.02
CA TRP A 374 -8.20 104.37 -26.65
C TRP A 374 -7.35 105.43 -25.93
N SER A 375 -6.42 106.09 -26.63
CA SER A 375 -5.49 107.03 -25.98
C SER A 375 -6.14 108.23 -25.28
N GLN A 376 -7.32 108.65 -25.77
CA GLN A 376 -8.08 109.77 -25.22
C GLN A 376 -8.86 109.39 -23.93
N LYS A 377 -9.25 108.12 -23.76
CA LYS A 377 -10.03 107.62 -22.62
C LYS A 377 -9.15 107.25 -21.41
N THR A 378 -7.89 106.91 -21.64
CA THR A 378 -6.95 106.44 -20.60
C THR A 378 -6.42 107.56 -19.70
N SER A 379 -6.34 108.80 -20.20
CA SER A 379 -5.88 109.96 -19.42
C SER A 379 -6.78 110.35 -18.24
N GLU A 380 -8.05 109.90 -18.21
CA GLU A 380 -9.01 110.22 -17.15
C GLU A 380 -9.09 109.13 -16.07
N LYS A 381 -8.68 107.89 -16.37
CA LYS A 381 -8.79 106.72 -15.49
C LYS A 381 -7.67 106.61 -14.44
N THR A 382 -6.47 107.11 -14.69
CA THR A 382 -5.28 106.91 -13.85
C THR A 382 -5.25 107.68 -12.52
N LYS A 383 -6.36 108.34 -12.11
CA LYS A 383 -6.43 109.23 -10.94
C LYS A 383 -7.30 108.73 -9.76
N ARG A 384 -7.74 107.46 -9.71
CA ARG A 384 -8.65 106.90 -8.65
C ARG A 384 -8.01 105.68 -7.90
N PRO A 385 -8.27 105.47 -6.58
CA PRO A 385 -7.75 104.32 -5.80
C PRO A 385 -8.47 102.96 -6.05
N VAL A 386 -7.80 101.81 -5.82
CA VAL A 386 -8.20 100.42 -6.24
C VAL A 386 -8.19 99.39 -5.08
N GLU A 387 -9.20 98.50 -4.99
CA GLU A 387 -9.32 97.36 -4.04
C GLU A 387 -8.67 96.06 -4.56
N LEU A 388 -8.22 95.13 -3.67
CA LEU A 388 -7.47 93.91 -4.05
C LEU A 388 -8.09 92.59 -3.52
N PRO A 389 -9.10 92.00 -4.20
CA PRO A 389 -9.69 90.72 -3.79
C PRO A 389 -8.77 89.52 -4.08
N LEU A 390 -8.52 88.61 -3.13
CA LEU A 390 -7.64 87.42 -3.28
C LEU A 390 -8.22 86.29 -4.16
N THR A 391 -8.50 86.60 -5.41
CA THR A 391 -8.75 85.58 -6.43
C THR A 391 -7.76 85.76 -7.57
N GLU A 392 -7.32 84.66 -8.17
CA GLU A 392 -6.35 84.73 -9.26
C GLU A 392 -6.92 85.58 -10.40
N ILE A 393 -8.21 85.43 -10.70
CA ILE A 393 -8.91 86.25 -11.68
C ILE A 393 -8.97 87.72 -11.25
N ALA A 394 -9.40 88.07 -10.03
CA ALA A 394 -9.54 89.49 -9.65
C ALA A 394 -8.20 90.21 -9.41
N LEU A 395 -7.18 89.52 -8.87
CA LEU A 395 -5.84 90.10 -8.70
C LEU A 395 -5.12 90.16 -10.04
N HIS A 396 -5.20 89.12 -10.86
CA HIS A 396 -4.71 89.22 -12.23
C HIS A 396 -5.58 90.15 -13.06
N GLU A 397 -6.84 90.42 -12.76
CA GLU A 397 -7.63 91.47 -13.39
C GLU A 397 -7.23 92.85 -12.87
N ALA A 398 -6.85 93.02 -11.60
CA ALA A 398 -6.32 94.28 -11.09
C ALA A 398 -4.91 94.57 -11.63
N ARG A 399 -4.04 93.56 -11.69
CA ARG A 399 -2.74 93.62 -12.37
C ARG A 399 -2.89 93.66 -13.85
N ARG A 400 -3.81 92.94 -14.45
CA ARG A 400 -4.07 93.03 -15.89
C ARG A 400 -4.63 94.39 -16.13
N ASP A 401 -5.65 94.91 -15.48
CA ASP A 401 -6.12 96.29 -15.66
C ASP A 401 -5.05 97.36 -15.41
N GLU A 402 -4.13 97.18 -14.45
CA GLU A 402 -2.99 98.09 -14.20
C GLU A 402 -1.87 97.92 -15.24
N GLN A 403 -1.45 96.70 -15.55
CA GLN A 403 -0.41 96.29 -16.51
C GLN A 403 -0.92 96.31 -17.97
N VAL A 404 -2.23 96.30 -18.18
CA VAL A 404 -2.99 96.55 -19.40
C VAL A 404 -3.18 98.04 -19.46
N LEU A 405 -3.45 98.82 -18.41
CA LEU A 405 -3.34 100.28 -18.58
C LEU A 405 -1.91 100.72 -18.90
N HIS A 406 -0.92 100.25 -18.14
CA HIS A 406 0.51 100.57 -18.27
C HIS A 406 1.10 99.96 -19.53
N GLY A 407 0.91 98.66 -19.72
CA GLY A 407 1.34 97.93 -20.90
C GLY A 407 0.47 98.22 -22.11
N GLU A 408 -0.79 98.65 -22.03
CA GLU A 408 -1.45 99.23 -23.19
C GLU A 408 -0.95 100.65 -23.45
N ILE A 409 -0.52 101.41 -22.45
CA ILE A 409 0.14 102.71 -22.68
C ILE A 409 1.47 102.47 -23.40
N GLU A 410 2.28 101.51 -22.96
CA GLU A 410 3.60 101.19 -23.53
C GLU A 410 3.52 100.34 -24.81
N ASN A 411 2.64 99.33 -24.86
CA ASN A 411 2.37 98.55 -26.07
C ASN A 411 1.62 99.39 -27.08
N ARG A 412 0.70 100.32 -26.76
CA ARG A 412 0.15 101.22 -27.79
C ARG A 412 1.15 102.30 -28.23
N LEU A 413 2.24 102.50 -27.49
CA LEU A 413 3.41 103.26 -27.95
C LEU A 413 4.32 102.43 -28.89
N ALA A 414 4.49 101.13 -28.63
CA ALA A 414 5.33 100.20 -29.42
C ALA A 414 4.60 99.56 -30.61
N LEU A 415 3.36 99.11 -30.44
CA LEU A 415 2.39 98.71 -31.48
C LEU A 415 2.13 99.87 -32.45
N ALA A 416 2.26 101.13 -32.00
CA ALA A 416 2.25 102.26 -32.90
C ALA A 416 3.45 102.28 -33.86
N GLU A 417 4.62 101.83 -33.40
CA GLU A 417 5.86 101.70 -34.19
C GLU A 417 5.90 100.37 -35.01
N GLU A 418 5.29 99.29 -34.52
CA GLU A 418 5.30 97.97 -35.17
C GLU A 418 4.21 97.79 -36.23
N LEU A 419 3.02 98.39 -36.04
CA LEU A 419 1.99 98.47 -37.08
C LEU A 419 2.41 99.38 -38.23
N GLU A 420 3.27 100.37 -37.96
CA GLU A 420 3.96 101.15 -38.99
C GLU A 420 4.77 100.22 -39.92
N LYS A 421 5.49 99.24 -39.35
CA LYS A 421 6.36 98.31 -40.08
C LYS A 421 5.61 97.15 -40.76
N LYS A 422 4.57 96.58 -40.12
CA LYS A 422 3.74 95.49 -40.71
C LYS A 422 2.76 96.00 -41.77
N ALA A 423 2.33 97.26 -41.68
CA ALA A 423 1.55 97.89 -42.75
C ALA A 423 2.41 98.18 -44.00
N GLU A 424 3.72 98.38 -43.85
CA GLU A 424 4.69 98.44 -44.95
C GLU A 424 4.89 97.08 -45.66
N ASP A 425 5.00 95.97 -44.92
CA ASP A 425 5.23 94.62 -45.49
C ASP A 425 4.03 94.04 -46.26
N VAL A 426 2.81 94.51 -45.99
CA VAL A 426 1.55 94.06 -46.64
C VAL A 426 0.93 95.15 -47.53
N GLY A 427 1.52 96.35 -47.59
CA GLY A 427 1.20 97.43 -48.53
C GLY A 427 -0.05 98.28 -48.24
N ASP A 428 -0.28 98.73 -47.00
CA ASP A 428 -1.49 99.48 -46.59
C ASP A 428 -1.18 100.89 -46.00
N SER A 429 -1.42 101.96 -46.77
CA SER A 429 -0.97 103.35 -46.53
C SER A 429 -1.86 104.17 -45.58
N GLU A 430 -3.14 103.82 -45.41
CA GLU A 430 -4.11 104.62 -44.62
C GLU A 430 -3.86 104.50 -43.10
N SER A 431 -3.25 103.40 -42.68
CA SER A 431 -2.95 103.08 -41.29
C SER A 431 -1.79 103.90 -40.70
N LEU A 432 -0.90 104.46 -41.53
CA LEU A 432 0.35 105.12 -41.11
C LEU A 432 0.14 106.51 -40.46
N GLY A 433 -0.75 107.35 -41.00
CA GLY A 433 -0.95 108.73 -40.51
C GLY A 433 -1.63 108.85 -39.14
N GLY A 434 -2.36 107.82 -38.68
CA GLY A 434 -3.08 107.81 -37.41
C GLY A 434 -2.23 107.48 -36.18
N LEU A 435 -1.06 106.88 -36.39
CA LEU A 435 -0.18 106.35 -35.33
C LEU A 435 0.66 107.44 -34.65
N HIS A 436 1.00 108.53 -35.37
CA HIS A 436 1.84 109.62 -34.83
C HIS A 436 1.19 110.47 -33.73
N GLU A 437 -0.11 110.76 -33.79
CA GLU A 437 -0.81 111.62 -32.81
C GLU A 437 -1.05 110.92 -31.46
N VAL A 438 -1.33 109.61 -31.48
CA VAL A 438 -1.57 108.75 -30.30
C VAL A 438 -0.35 108.67 -29.37
N LYS A 439 0.86 108.77 -29.94
CA LYS A 439 2.12 108.61 -29.23
C LYS A 439 2.41 109.72 -28.20
N LYS A 440 1.84 110.91 -28.41
CA LYS A 440 2.09 112.10 -27.57
C LYS A 440 1.28 112.11 -26.28
N GLN A 441 0.06 111.54 -26.27
CA GLN A 441 -0.82 111.51 -25.09
C GLN A 441 -0.46 110.40 -24.10
N LEU A 442 -0.05 109.22 -24.58
CA LEU A 442 0.20 108.04 -23.73
C LEU A 442 1.37 108.21 -22.76
N LYS A 443 2.38 109.04 -23.07
CA LYS A 443 3.55 109.26 -22.20
C LYS A 443 3.25 109.96 -20.87
N ARG A 444 2.15 110.72 -20.75
CA ARG A 444 1.80 111.44 -19.51
C ARG A 444 1.00 110.60 -18.51
N SER A 445 0.21 109.63 -18.98
CA SER A 445 -0.59 108.75 -18.10
C SER A 445 0.22 107.64 -17.42
N ASN A 446 1.45 107.37 -17.89
CA ASN A 446 2.29 106.29 -17.38
C ASN A 446 2.90 106.57 -15.99
N SER A 447 3.06 107.84 -15.60
CA SER A 447 3.71 108.19 -14.33
C SER A 447 2.85 107.91 -13.09
N ASP A 448 1.53 108.02 -13.21
CA ASP A 448 0.59 107.96 -12.07
C ASP A 448 0.25 106.51 -11.66
N LEU A 449 0.41 105.52 -12.56
CA LEU A 449 0.12 104.09 -12.33
C LEU A 449 1.14 103.38 -11.41
N LYS A 450 2.34 103.95 -11.24
CA LYS A 450 3.48 103.28 -10.59
C LYS A 450 3.23 102.84 -9.13
N GLY A 451 2.48 103.62 -8.34
CA GLY A 451 2.22 103.30 -6.93
C GLY A 451 1.15 102.21 -6.69
N HIS A 452 0.21 102.02 -7.62
CA HIS A 452 -0.78 100.95 -7.54
C HIS A 452 -0.17 99.58 -7.89
N ARG A 453 0.82 99.59 -8.79
CA ARG A 453 1.57 98.42 -9.23
C ARG A 453 2.25 97.65 -8.10
N ASP A 454 2.87 98.35 -7.16
CA ASP A 454 3.69 97.72 -6.11
C ASP A 454 2.82 96.91 -5.12
N ASN A 455 1.65 97.44 -4.71
CA ASN A 455 0.72 96.72 -3.83
C ASN A 455 0.03 95.53 -4.52
N ILE A 456 -0.31 95.68 -5.81
CA ILE A 456 -0.86 94.59 -6.65
C ILE A 456 0.18 93.47 -6.82
N PHE A 457 1.46 93.84 -6.98
CA PHE A 457 2.57 92.92 -7.14
C PHE A 457 2.76 92.02 -5.91
N ASP A 458 2.71 92.60 -4.70
CA ASP A 458 2.87 91.84 -3.45
C ASP A 458 1.70 90.87 -3.20
N ALA A 459 0.45 91.29 -3.47
CA ALA A 459 -0.73 90.41 -3.34
C ALA A 459 -0.73 89.25 -4.35
N ILE A 460 -0.27 89.48 -5.58
CA ILE A 460 -0.19 88.43 -6.61
C ILE A 460 0.94 87.47 -6.32
N ASN A 461 2.12 87.97 -5.95
CA ASN A 461 3.22 87.09 -5.58
C ASN A 461 2.87 86.25 -4.35
N GLY A 462 2.19 86.84 -3.36
CA GLY A 462 1.72 86.10 -2.20
C GLY A 462 0.67 85.03 -2.57
N LEU A 463 -0.32 85.33 -3.42
CA LEU A 463 -1.31 84.35 -3.87
C LEU A 463 -0.70 83.26 -4.76
N GLN A 464 0.23 83.60 -5.65
CA GLN A 464 0.97 82.64 -6.48
C GLN A 464 1.87 81.73 -5.62
N THR A 465 2.47 82.28 -4.56
CA THR A 465 3.24 81.49 -3.60
C THR A 465 2.33 80.49 -2.88
N VAL A 466 1.17 80.93 -2.37
CA VAL A 466 0.19 80.03 -1.74
C VAL A 466 -0.31 78.97 -2.72
N ASN A 467 -0.65 79.33 -3.96
CA ASN A 467 -1.13 78.37 -4.96
C ASN A 467 -0.06 77.35 -5.38
N SER A 468 1.18 77.79 -5.62
CA SER A 468 2.27 76.91 -6.01
C SER A 468 2.69 75.96 -4.88
N GLU A 469 2.77 76.45 -3.64
CA GLU A 469 3.03 75.60 -2.47
C GLU A 469 1.84 74.66 -2.19
N ALA A 470 0.59 75.10 -2.40
CA ALA A 470 -0.59 74.24 -2.30
C ALA A 470 -0.61 73.13 -3.36
N GLU A 471 -0.20 73.40 -4.60
CA GLU A 471 -0.10 72.39 -5.66
C GLU A 471 1.05 71.42 -5.47
N LYS A 472 2.19 71.90 -4.96
CA LYS A 472 3.30 71.02 -4.54
C LYS A 472 2.84 70.10 -3.42
N LEU A 473 2.20 70.65 -2.38
CA LEU A 473 1.66 69.88 -1.28
C LEU A 473 0.62 68.84 -1.77
N ALA A 474 -0.30 69.23 -2.65
CA ALA A 474 -1.30 68.31 -3.22
C ALA A 474 -0.65 67.12 -3.96
N ARG A 475 0.34 67.39 -4.83
CA ARG A 475 1.08 66.33 -5.55
C ARG A 475 1.85 65.41 -4.61
N SER A 476 2.49 65.99 -3.59
CA SER A 476 3.22 65.22 -2.59
C SER A 476 2.28 64.37 -1.72
N VAL A 477 1.07 64.86 -1.38
CA VAL A 477 0.02 64.07 -0.71
C VAL A 477 -0.44 62.90 -1.59
N ASP A 478 -0.66 63.12 -2.88
CA ASP A 478 -1.11 62.06 -3.79
C ASP A 478 -0.02 61.00 -4.01
N ALA A 479 1.25 61.42 -4.07
CA ALA A 479 2.40 60.53 -4.14
C ALA A 479 2.57 59.69 -2.87
N ALA A 480 2.47 60.31 -1.69
CA ALA A 480 2.51 59.60 -0.41
C ALA A 480 1.34 58.61 -0.28
N GLY A 481 0.12 59.03 -0.67
CA GLY A 481 -1.06 58.15 -0.72
C GLY A 481 -0.89 56.95 -1.66
N ALA A 482 -0.25 57.13 -2.82
CA ALA A 482 0.08 56.02 -3.72
C ALA A 482 1.07 55.03 -3.09
N LYS A 483 2.07 55.53 -2.36
CA LYS A 483 3.05 54.68 -1.65
C LYS A 483 2.43 53.91 -0.49
N ILE A 484 1.50 54.52 0.25
CA ILE A 484 0.70 53.84 1.29
C ILE A 484 -0.14 52.72 0.68
N ARG A 485 -0.82 52.98 -0.46
CA ARG A 485 -1.59 51.95 -1.19
C ARG A 485 -0.72 50.80 -1.67
N ASN A 486 0.50 51.11 -2.13
CA ASN A 486 1.48 50.13 -2.59
C ASN A 486 2.33 49.52 -1.46
N SER A 487 1.94 49.69 -0.19
CA SER A 487 2.58 49.11 0.99
C SER A 487 4.07 49.46 1.18
N ARG A 488 4.53 50.62 0.65
CA ARG A 488 5.88 51.14 0.86
C ARG A 488 5.96 52.01 2.12
N LEU A 489 5.70 51.38 3.26
CA LEU A 489 5.48 52.07 4.54
C LEU A 489 6.67 52.92 5.03
N PRO A 490 7.95 52.49 4.93
CA PRO A 490 9.08 53.28 5.40
C PRO A 490 9.29 54.57 4.61
N GLU A 491 9.14 54.50 3.29
CA GLU A 491 9.21 55.68 2.41
C GLU A 491 8.04 56.63 2.69
N ALA A 492 6.83 56.08 2.83
CA ALA A 492 5.62 56.85 3.12
C ALA A 492 5.70 57.56 4.49
N GLU A 493 6.30 56.95 5.51
CA GLU A 493 6.48 57.55 6.83
C GLU A 493 7.36 58.80 6.81
N THR A 494 8.50 58.73 6.12
CA THR A 494 9.37 59.89 5.96
C THR A 494 8.68 61.03 5.19
N GLU A 495 7.89 60.70 4.16
CA GLU A 495 7.19 61.68 3.34
C GLU A 495 5.99 62.30 4.06
N VAL A 496 5.18 61.53 4.79
CA VAL A 496 4.06 62.05 5.59
C VAL A 496 4.56 62.99 6.69
N GLY A 497 5.71 62.70 7.31
CA GLY A 497 6.36 63.63 8.24
C GLY A 497 6.77 64.96 7.59
N GLN A 498 7.23 64.93 6.33
CA GLN A 498 7.53 66.15 5.58
C GLN A 498 6.26 66.92 5.18
N LEU A 499 5.19 66.20 4.80
CA LEU A 499 3.89 66.79 4.44
C LEU A 499 3.27 67.59 5.59
N GLN A 500 3.40 67.12 6.83
CA GLN A 500 2.93 67.88 8.00
C GLN A 500 3.63 69.23 8.15
N ASN A 501 4.96 69.26 8.01
CA ASN A 501 5.75 70.49 8.05
C ASN A 501 5.40 71.44 6.89
N GLN A 502 5.17 70.90 5.69
CA GLN A 502 4.78 71.69 4.51
C GLN A 502 3.37 72.28 4.65
N ALA A 503 2.42 71.56 5.25
CA ALA A 503 1.08 72.05 5.53
C ALA A 503 1.09 73.20 6.55
N GLU A 504 1.88 73.09 7.63
CA GLU A 504 2.06 74.17 8.61
C GLU A 504 2.71 75.42 7.99
N ASN A 505 3.69 75.23 7.12
CA ASN A 505 4.31 76.34 6.40
C ASN A 505 3.31 77.03 5.45
N LEU A 506 2.48 76.26 4.73
CA LEU A 506 1.43 76.79 3.87
C LEU A 506 0.42 77.63 4.66
N GLU A 507 0.00 77.17 5.84
CA GLU A 507 -0.86 77.95 6.75
C GLU A 507 -0.24 79.27 7.17
N LYS A 508 1.06 79.29 7.45
CA LYS A 508 1.81 80.50 7.81
C LYS A 508 1.91 81.49 6.64
N ILE A 509 2.16 81.01 5.42
CA ILE A 509 2.22 81.84 4.21
C ILE A 509 0.83 82.43 3.90
N THR A 510 -0.23 81.62 3.99
CA THR A 510 -1.62 82.08 3.80
C THR A 510 -2.01 83.16 4.80
N LYS A 511 -1.56 83.04 6.06
CA LYS A 511 -1.79 84.07 7.09
C LYS A 511 -1.10 85.39 6.75
N ASN A 512 0.17 85.36 6.34
CA ASN A 512 0.92 86.56 5.96
C ASN A 512 0.32 87.29 4.73
N LEU A 513 -0.24 86.53 3.77
CA LEU A 513 -0.94 87.09 2.61
C LEU A 513 -2.18 87.90 3.01
N CYS A 514 -2.88 87.47 4.07
CA CYS A 514 -4.07 88.15 4.55
C CYS A 514 -3.78 89.48 5.27
N ASP A 515 -2.52 89.75 5.64
CA ASP A 515 -2.11 90.96 6.37
C ASP A 515 -1.74 92.16 5.44
N ILE A 516 -1.80 92.00 4.11
CA ILE A 516 -1.45 93.06 3.12
C ILE A 516 -2.56 94.15 3.04
N PRO A 517 -2.24 95.46 2.95
CA PRO A 517 -3.24 96.54 2.90
C PRO A 517 -4.18 96.47 1.68
N ASN A 518 -5.46 96.79 1.89
CA ASN A 518 -6.54 96.78 0.88
C ASN A 518 -6.90 95.39 0.30
N VAL A 519 -6.41 94.31 0.90
CA VAL A 519 -6.75 92.93 0.53
C VAL A 519 -8.14 92.52 1.07
N THR A 520 -8.96 91.91 0.22
CA THR A 520 -10.33 91.47 0.55
C THR A 520 -10.62 90.05 0.01
N GLN A 521 -11.74 89.42 0.39
CA GLN A 521 -12.14 88.04 -0.03
C GLN A 521 -11.14 86.91 0.32
N THR A 522 -10.66 86.86 1.56
CA THR A 522 -9.64 85.89 2.03
C THR A 522 -10.17 84.46 2.28
N GLU A 523 -11.48 84.27 2.43
CA GLU A 523 -12.10 82.99 2.86
C GLU A 523 -11.81 81.77 1.95
N PRO A 524 -11.87 81.86 0.61
CA PRO A 524 -11.63 80.71 -0.27
C PRO A 524 -10.19 80.17 -0.20
N VAL A 525 -9.21 81.07 -0.03
CA VAL A 525 -7.78 80.71 0.07
C VAL A 525 -7.51 80.00 1.40
N ILE A 526 -8.09 80.52 2.49
CA ILE A 526 -8.05 79.89 3.82
C ILE A 526 -8.70 78.50 3.78
N GLN A 527 -9.84 78.37 3.10
CA GLN A 527 -10.55 77.09 2.99
C GLN A 527 -9.73 76.06 2.19
N LYS A 528 -9.11 76.46 1.07
CA LYS A 528 -8.21 75.60 0.28
C LYS A 528 -7.01 75.09 1.10
N THR A 529 -6.41 75.95 1.91
CA THR A 529 -5.33 75.54 2.83
C THR A 529 -5.84 74.56 3.90
N LYS A 530 -7.01 74.80 4.49
CA LYS A 530 -7.64 73.89 5.47
C LYS A 530 -7.98 72.52 4.88
N ASP A 531 -8.48 72.46 3.65
CA ASP A 531 -8.84 71.20 3.00
C ASP A 531 -7.60 70.37 2.62
N LEU A 532 -6.50 71.02 2.21
CA LEU A 532 -5.21 70.34 2.04
C LEU A 532 -4.64 69.83 3.37
N ARG A 533 -4.76 70.60 4.46
CA ARG A 533 -4.37 70.14 5.81
C ARG A 533 -5.14 68.87 6.21
N ARG A 534 -6.46 68.85 6.01
CA ARG A 534 -7.29 67.65 6.26
C ARG A 534 -6.86 66.45 5.43
N ARG A 535 -6.47 66.64 4.16
CA ARG A 535 -5.95 65.56 3.32
C ARG A 535 -4.61 65.02 3.83
N VAL A 536 -3.71 65.87 4.32
CA VAL A 536 -2.46 65.47 4.97
C VAL A 536 -2.75 64.67 6.24
N ASP A 537 -3.69 65.13 7.08
CA ASP A 537 -4.09 64.43 8.31
C ASP A 537 -4.73 63.06 7.99
N SER A 538 -5.57 62.98 6.95
CA SER A 538 -6.16 61.72 6.47
C SER A 538 -5.09 60.74 5.98
N CYS A 539 -4.10 61.23 5.24
CA CYS A 539 -2.97 60.43 4.76
C CYS A 539 -2.13 59.88 5.93
N ALA A 540 -1.95 60.69 6.99
CA ALA A 540 -1.29 60.24 8.22
C ALA A 540 -2.10 59.18 8.98
N GLN A 541 -3.43 59.34 9.07
CA GLN A 541 -4.30 58.33 9.68
C GLN A 541 -4.30 57.00 8.90
N GLU A 542 -4.32 57.06 7.57
CA GLU A 542 -4.24 55.87 6.70
C GLU A 542 -2.90 55.13 6.85
N LEU A 543 -1.79 55.87 6.96
CA LEU A 543 -0.46 55.30 7.21
C LEU A 543 -0.42 54.57 8.56
N GLU A 544 -0.91 55.20 9.64
CA GLU A 544 -0.93 54.60 10.97
C GLU A 544 -1.85 53.37 11.03
N ALA A 545 -3.02 53.41 10.37
CA ALA A 545 -3.89 52.23 10.26
C ALA A 545 -3.22 51.08 9.50
N LYS A 546 -2.44 51.37 8.44
CA LYS A 546 -1.70 50.37 7.67
C LYS A 546 -0.51 49.78 8.44
N LYS A 547 0.23 50.60 9.17
CA LYS A 547 1.28 50.14 10.10
C LYS A 547 0.72 49.24 11.20
N GLY A 548 -0.41 49.62 11.79
CA GLY A 548 -1.09 48.82 12.81
C GLY A 548 -1.45 47.42 12.29
N LYS A 549 -2.03 47.33 11.10
CA LYS A 549 -2.33 46.03 10.45
C LYS A 549 -1.07 45.23 10.11
N ALA A 550 -0.01 45.88 9.66
CA ALA A 550 1.25 45.20 9.37
C ALA A 550 1.89 44.62 10.64
N ALA A 551 1.90 45.37 11.74
CA ALA A 551 2.42 44.91 13.03
C ALA A 551 1.58 43.77 13.64
N GLU A 552 0.25 43.84 13.51
CA GLU A 552 -0.65 42.74 13.91
C GLU A 552 -0.34 41.46 13.11
N LEU A 553 -0.11 41.59 11.80
CA LEU A 553 0.22 40.46 10.93
C LEU A 553 1.59 39.87 11.26
N GLU A 554 2.60 40.70 11.56
CA GLU A 554 3.93 40.24 12.00
C GLU A 554 3.86 39.50 13.34
N SER A 555 3.03 39.98 14.27
CA SER A 555 2.78 39.28 15.54
C SER A 555 2.13 37.92 15.31
N LEU A 556 1.11 37.85 14.44
CA LEU A 556 0.43 36.59 14.09
C LEU A 556 1.37 35.61 13.37
N ASP A 557 2.22 36.09 12.46
CA ASP A 557 3.23 35.27 11.77
C ASP A 557 4.24 34.71 12.80
N ALA A 558 4.65 35.50 13.80
CA ALA A 558 5.54 35.05 14.88
C ALA A 558 4.86 34.02 15.81
N ASP A 559 3.61 34.25 16.19
CA ASP A 559 2.82 33.32 17.01
C ASP A 559 2.60 32.00 16.26
N PHE A 560 2.32 32.06 14.95
CA PHE A 560 2.15 30.89 14.10
C PHE A 560 3.44 30.06 14.01
N GLU A 561 4.58 30.68 13.71
CA GLU A 561 5.86 29.97 13.69
C GLU A 561 6.24 29.43 15.07
N GLY A 562 5.91 30.15 16.16
CA GLY A 562 6.07 29.67 17.53
C GLY A 562 5.26 28.40 17.82
N ALA A 563 3.95 28.43 17.56
CA ALA A 563 3.05 27.29 17.76
C ALA A 563 3.42 26.10 16.85
N LYS A 564 3.77 26.37 15.59
CA LYS A 564 4.24 25.36 14.62
C LYS A 564 5.51 24.67 15.09
N ASN A 565 6.48 25.42 15.60
CA ASN A 565 7.72 24.85 16.13
C ASN A 565 7.46 23.99 17.36
N GLN A 566 6.56 24.42 18.25
CA GLN A 566 6.15 23.62 19.41
C GLN A 566 5.49 22.31 18.99
N LEU A 567 4.53 22.34 18.05
CA LEU A 567 3.88 21.14 17.54
C LEU A 567 4.88 20.23 16.82
N THR A 568 5.75 20.78 15.97
CA THR A 568 6.78 20.02 15.25
C THR A 568 7.75 19.34 16.22
N SER A 569 8.19 20.05 17.25
CA SER A 569 9.07 19.49 18.30
C SER A 569 8.36 18.41 19.11
N TRP A 570 7.08 18.60 19.45
CA TRP A 570 6.31 17.62 20.19
C TRP A 570 6.07 16.36 19.35
N ILE A 571 5.69 16.50 18.07
CA ILE A 571 5.55 15.38 17.13
C ILE A 571 6.88 14.63 17.02
N GLY A 572 8.00 15.36 16.87
CA GLY A 572 9.33 14.76 16.80
C GLY A 572 9.74 14.01 18.07
N ALA A 573 9.42 14.54 19.25
CA ALA A 573 9.68 13.85 20.52
C ALA A 573 8.87 12.55 20.63
N LEU A 574 7.58 12.58 20.27
CA LEU A 574 6.74 11.39 20.26
C LEU A 574 7.20 10.38 19.19
N ASP A 575 7.67 10.84 18.01
CA ASP A 575 8.27 9.98 16.97
C ASP A 575 9.49 9.23 17.53
N GLU A 576 10.35 9.88 18.30
CA GLU A 576 11.52 9.24 18.93
C GLU A 576 11.13 8.27 20.04
N GLU A 577 10.13 8.60 20.87
CA GLU A 577 9.58 7.67 21.87
C GLU A 577 8.96 6.43 21.19
N MET A 578 8.19 6.63 20.12
CA MET A 578 7.60 5.54 19.32
C MET A 578 8.66 4.65 18.66
N LYS A 579 9.77 5.22 18.20
CA LYS A 579 10.92 4.46 17.67
C LYS A 579 11.68 3.69 18.75
N ALA A 580 11.72 4.21 19.98
CA ALA A 580 12.38 3.58 21.11
C ALA A 580 11.60 2.40 21.70
N LEU A 581 10.31 2.27 21.37
CA LEU A 581 9.49 1.13 21.79
C LEU A 581 10.13 -0.20 21.36
N GLU A 582 10.23 -1.13 22.31
CA GLU A 582 10.78 -2.46 22.05
C GLU A 582 9.99 -3.22 20.98
N LYS A 583 10.47 -4.38 20.51
CA LYS A 583 9.65 -5.21 19.62
C LYS A 583 8.42 -5.75 20.38
N VAL A 584 7.28 -5.86 19.70
CA VAL A 584 6.08 -6.44 20.31
C VAL A 584 6.38 -7.90 20.72
N SER A 585 6.23 -8.18 22.00
CA SER A 585 6.50 -9.50 22.60
C SER A 585 5.35 -10.47 22.31
N ILE A 586 5.59 -11.76 22.50
CA ILE A 586 4.53 -12.78 22.57
C ILE A 586 4.30 -13.29 24.01
N ASN A 587 5.06 -12.77 24.98
CA ASN A 587 4.90 -13.08 26.40
C ASN A 587 3.75 -12.26 26.99
N ARG A 588 2.82 -12.93 27.68
CA ARG A 588 1.61 -12.32 28.26
C ARG A 588 1.90 -11.15 29.20
N GLU A 589 2.89 -11.28 30.08
CA GLU A 589 3.22 -10.24 31.08
C GLU A 589 3.79 -9.00 30.39
N LYS A 590 4.73 -9.18 29.46
CA LYS A 590 5.29 -8.09 28.67
C LYS A 590 4.25 -7.43 27.76
N LEU A 591 3.33 -8.20 27.19
CA LEU A 591 2.23 -7.66 26.38
C LEU A 591 1.29 -6.76 27.19
N ALA A 592 1.06 -7.08 28.47
CA ALA A 592 0.30 -6.22 29.37
C ALA A 592 1.03 -4.90 29.66
N GLU A 593 2.34 -4.94 29.89
CA GLU A 593 3.19 -3.76 30.06
C GLU A 593 3.23 -2.89 28.80
N GLN A 594 3.49 -3.50 27.63
CA GLN A 594 3.52 -2.82 26.34
C GLN A 594 2.17 -2.20 25.98
N ARG A 595 1.04 -2.85 26.33
CA ARG A 595 -0.29 -2.26 26.14
C ARG A 595 -0.47 -0.99 26.96
N LYS A 596 -0.04 -1.02 28.22
CA LYS A 596 -0.12 0.15 29.10
C LYS A 596 0.72 1.29 28.54
N GLU A 597 1.95 1.01 28.10
CA GLU A 597 2.83 1.99 27.47
C GLU A 597 2.21 2.62 26.20
N ILE A 598 1.61 1.80 25.32
CA ILE A 598 0.90 2.32 24.15
C ILE A 598 -0.33 3.15 24.53
N GLN A 599 -1.06 2.77 25.57
CA GLN A 599 -2.19 3.56 26.06
C GLN A 599 -1.73 4.93 26.58
N GLU A 600 -0.64 4.99 27.36
CA GLU A 600 -0.08 6.25 27.86
C GLU A 600 0.37 7.16 26.71
N LEU A 601 1.00 6.61 25.66
CA LEU A 601 1.36 7.37 24.45
C LEU A 601 0.13 7.83 23.66
N ALA A 602 -0.92 7.01 23.59
CA ALA A 602 -2.18 7.36 22.95
C ALA A 602 -2.97 8.43 23.73
N ASP A 603 -2.91 8.44 25.06
CA ASP A 603 -3.51 9.49 25.86
C ASP A 603 -2.74 10.81 25.68
N ARG A 604 -1.41 10.73 25.62
CA ARG A 604 -0.55 11.89 25.36
C ARG A 604 -0.76 12.50 23.97
N GLN A 605 -1.21 11.73 22.97
CA GLN A 605 -1.61 12.25 21.65
C GLN A 605 -2.67 13.38 21.73
N GLN A 606 -3.48 13.42 22.79
CA GLN A 606 -4.42 14.51 23.03
C GLN A 606 -3.72 15.87 23.20
N GLU A 607 -2.49 15.90 23.73
CA GLU A 607 -1.69 17.13 23.80
C GLU A 607 -1.30 17.64 22.42
N GLY A 608 -0.96 16.73 21.49
CA GLY A 608 -0.68 17.05 20.10
C GLY A 608 -1.89 17.63 19.38
N HIS A 609 -3.08 17.06 19.61
CA HIS A 609 -4.34 17.60 19.09
C HIS A 609 -4.64 19.00 19.62
N SER A 610 -4.49 19.23 20.92
CA SER A 610 -4.68 20.58 21.49
C SER A 610 -3.72 21.61 20.87
N LYS A 611 -2.46 21.22 20.61
CA LYS A 611 -1.48 22.10 19.96
C LYS A 611 -1.81 22.36 18.48
N LEU A 612 -2.41 21.39 17.80
CA LEU A 612 -2.90 21.55 16.44
C LEU A 612 -4.11 22.51 16.41
N ASP A 613 -5.04 22.39 17.34
CA ASP A 613 -6.19 23.29 17.48
C ASP A 613 -5.74 24.75 17.69
N ASP A 614 -4.73 24.95 18.56
CA ASP A 614 -4.11 26.27 18.78
C ASP A 614 -3.49 26.83 17.49
N LEU A 615 -2.77 26.00 16.73
CA LEU A 615 -2.16 26.38 15.45
C LEU A 615 -3.22 26.69 14.38
N GLU A 616 -4.29 25.90 14.32
CA GLU A 616 -5.45 26.11 13.44
C GLU A 616 -6.15 27.44 13.76
N ALA A 617 -6.34 27.75 15.04
CA ALA A 617 -6.93 29.01 15.47
C ALA A 617 -6.08 30.23 15.06
N ILE A 618 -4.75 30.11 15.12
CA ILE A 618 -3.83 31.17 14.64
C ILE A 618 -3.87 31.27 13.11
N ALA A 619 -3.86 30.14 12.39
CA ALA A 619 -3.96 30.11 10.93
C ALA A 619 -5.27 30.77 10.42
N LEU A 620 -6.39 30.55 11.12
CA LEU A 620 -7.67 31.18 10.82
C LEU A 620 -7.60 32.71 10.99
N LYS A 621 -6.92 33.20 12.04
CA LYS A 621 -6.71 34.64 12.27
C LYS A 621 -5.83 35.25 11.17
N ILE A 622 -4.78 34.56 10.73
CA ILE A 622 -3.97 34.97 9.57
C ILE A 622 -4.86 35.06 8.32
N GLY A 623 -5.70 34.05 8.07
CA GLY A 623 -6.63 34.05 6.93
C GLY A 623 -7.62 35.22 6.91
N GLY A 624 -8.01 35.76 8.07
CA GLY A 624 -8.85 36.95 8.17
C GLY A 624 -8.11 38.29 8.00
N ALA A 625 -6.79 38.31 8.21
CA ALA A 625 -5.96 39.52 8.22
C ALA A 625 -5.01 39.65 7.02
N SER A 626 -4.70 38.55 6.31
CA SER A 626 -3.73 38.48 5.21
C SER A 626 -4.38 38.37 3.83
N ASP A 627 -3.54 38.25 2.79
CA ASP A 627 -3.97 37.84 1.46
C ASP A 627 -4.22 36.31 1.36
N GLU A 628 -4.88 35.88 0.28
CA GLU A 628 -5.23 34.47 0.04
C GLU A 628 -4.00 33.56 -0.05
N ASN A 629 -2.85 34.09 -0.49
CA ASN A 629 -1.61 33.32 -0.63
C ASN A 629 -1.00 32.97 0.72
N LYS A 630 -0.88 33.94 1.64
CA LYS A 630 -0.40 33.69 3.01
C LYS A 630 -1.35 32.78 3.78
N ALA A 631 -2.65 33.01 3.66
CA ALA A 631 -3.68 32.17 4.27
C ALA A 631 -3.58 30.72 3.77
N GLY A 632 -3.45 30.53 2.45
CA GLY A 632 -3.27 29.22 1.84
C GLY A 632 -1.99 28.52 2.28
N ASN A 633 -0.89 29.24 2.47
CA ASN A 633 0.36 28.68 2.96
C ASN A 633 0.26 28.21 4.42
N ALA A 634 -0.31 29.04 5.31
CA ALA A 634 -0.54 28.66 6.71
C ALA A 634 -1.43 27.40 6.81
N GLN A 635 -2.52 27.34 6.03
CA GLN A 635 -3.42 26.19 6.01
C GLN A 635 -2.76 24.91 5.46
N ARG A 636 -1.88 25.03 4.46
CA ARG A 636 -1.09 23.89 3.95
C ARG A 636 -0.17 23.32 5.02
N GLN A 637 0.54 24.17 5.78
CA GLN A 637 1.44 23.74 6.84
C GLN A 637 0.68 23.08 8.01
N VAL A 638 -0.47 23.63 8.39
CA VAL A 638 -1.39 22.99 9.35
C VAL A 638 -1.80 21.60 8.89
N SER A 639 -2.22 21.48 7.62
CA SER A 639 -2.66 20.20 7.05
C SER A 639 -1.54 19.16 7.02
N GLU A 640 -0.31 19.58 6.77
CA GLU A 640 0.87 18.71 6.82
C GLU A 640 1.13 18.15 8.23
N LEU A 641 1.11 19.02 9.24
CA LEU A 641 1.31 18.62 10.64
C LEU A 641 0.14 17.77 11.17
N SER A 642 -1.09 18.11 10.81
CA SER A 642 -2.27 17.28 11.07
C SER A 642 -2.12 15.88 10.46
N GLY A 643 -1.65 15.80 9.21
CA GLY A 643 -1.37 14.53 8.55
C GLY A 643 -0.23 13.72 9.21
N ARG A 644 0.75 14.36 9.84
CA ARG A 644 1.78 13.68 10.66
C ARG A 644 1.20 13.12 11.94
N LEU A 645 0.42 13.93 12.66
CA LEU A 645 -0.23 13.52 13.91
C LEU A 645 -1.18 12.33 13.70
N GLN A 646 -1.97 12.38 12.62
CA GLN A 646 -2.87 11.29 12.23
C GLN A 646 -2.11 9.99 11.92
N ARG A 647 -0.93 10.09 11.29
CA ARG A 647 -0.07 8.92 11.03
C ARG A 647 0.43 8.31 12.33
N GLN A 648 0.95 9.11 13.27
CA GLN A 648 1.37 8.63 14.59
C GLN A 648 0.22 7.92 15.32
N ALA A 649 -0.97 8.53 15.33
CA ALA A 649 -2.16 7.93 15.92
C ALA A 649 -2.52 6.58 15.27
N SER A 650 -2.41 6.48 13.94
CA SER A 650 -2.67 5.24 13.20
C SER A 650 -1.62 4.15 13.50
N GLU A 651 -0.36 4.51 13.67
CA GLU A 651 0.74 3.59 14.00
C GLU A 651 0.61 3.08 15.44
N LEU A 652 0.33 3.97 16.41
CA LEU A 652 0.04 3.60 17.80
C LEU A 652 -1.16 2.66 17.87
N LYS A 653 -2.24 2.96 17.14
CA LYS A 653 -3.42 2.11 17.07
C LYS A 653 -3.10 0.73 16.47
N ALA A 654 -2.44 0.69 15.32
CA ALA A 654 -2.07 -0.58 14.67
C ALA A 654 -1.17 -1.44 15.56
N ARG A 655 -0.24 -0.80 16.29
CA ARG A 655 0.61 -1.46 17.27
C ARG A 655 -0.19 -1.97 18.47
N GLY A 656 -1.13 -1.18 19.00
CA GLY A 656 -2.06 -1.58 20.05
C GLY A 656 -2.92 -2.79 19.63
N ASP A 657 -3.50 -2.74 18.43
CA ASP A 657 -4.28 -3.83 17.85
C ASP A 657 -3.44 -5.12 17.74
N LYS A 658 -2.19 -5.02 17.30
CA LYS A 658 -1.25 -6.15 17.25
C LYS A 658 -0.96 -6.71 18.65
N ILE A 659 -0.64 -5.85 19.62
CA ILE A 659 -0.40 -6.24 21.02
C ILE A 659 -1.61 -7.01 21.53
N ASN A 660 -2.83 -6.52 21.30
CA ASN A 660 -4.00 -7.16 21.87
C ASN A 660 -4.60 -8.36 21.12
N LYS A 661 -4.26 -8.51 19.85
CA LYS A 661 -4.35 -9.81 19.16
C LYS A 661 -3.39 -10.84 19.76
N LEU A 662 -2.12 -10.47 19.96
CA LEU A 662 -1.11 -11.39 20.48
C LEU A 662 -1.39 -11.79 21.93
N ASP A 663 -1.87 -10.85 22.76
CA ASP A 663 -2.25 -11.12 24.14
C ASP A 663 -3.42 -12.11 24.24
N GLY A 664 -4.43 -11.98 23.36
CA GLY A 664 -5.52 -12.94 23.27
C GLY A 664 -5.02 -14.34 22.90
N LYS A 665 -4.11 -14.44 21.93
CA LYS A 665 -3.48 -15.72 21.54
C LYS A 665 -2.61 -16.31 22.65
N ALA A 666 -1.77 -15.49 23.28
CA ALA A 666 -0.87 -15.91 24.36
C ALA A 666 -1.66 -16.39 25.59
N THR A 667 -2.74 -15.69 25.94
CA THR A 667 -3.62 -16.09 27.05
C THR A 667 -4.31 -17.41 26.75
N ALA A 668 -4.92 -17.55 25.57
CA ALA A 668 -5.57 -18.80 25.17
C ALA A 668 -4.58 -19.98 25.13
N PHE A 669 -3.35 -19.75 24.67
CA PHE A 669 -2.30 -20.76 24.68
C PHE A 669 -1.92 -21.17 26.10
N VAL A 670 -1.64 -20.21 27.00
CA VAL A 670 -1.26 -20.52 28.39
C VAL A 670 -2.35 -21.33 29.10
N ASP A 671 -3.62 -20.93 28.93
CA ASP A 671 -4.75 -21.63 29.54
C ASP A 671 -4.90 -23.05 28.97
N SER A 672 -4.71 -23.23 27.66
CA SER A 672 -4.78 -24.53 27.00
C SER A 672 -3.60 -25.43 27.37
N GLU A 673 -2.37 -24.90 27.37
CA GLU A 673 -1.13 -25.57 27.79
C GLU A 673 -1.28 -26.12 29.20
N GLN A 674 -1.75 -25.29 30.14
CA GLN A 674 -1.98 -25.72 31.50
C GLN A 674 -3.02 -26.86 31.57
N ALA A 675 -4.16 -26.71 30.88
CA ALA A 675 -5.24 -27.69 30.93
C ALA A 675 -4.83 -29.06 30.37
N VAL A 676 -4.09 -29.11 29.25
CA VAL A 676 -3.67 -30.38 28.66
C VAL A 676 -2.55 -31.05 29.45
N LEU A 677 -1.61 -30.28 30.00
CA LEU A 677 -0.55 -30.83 30.85
C LEU A 677 -1.12 -31.42 32.16
N GLU A 678 -2.06 -30.72 32.80
CA GLU A 678 -2.76 -31.22 33.98
C GLU A 678 -3.54 -32.51 33.68
N TYR A 679 -4.18 -32.61 32.51
CA TYR A 679 -4.84 -33.85 32.09
C TYR A 679 -3.83 -35.00 31.92
N MET A 680 -2.71 -34.77 31.23
CA MET A 680 -1.70 -35.79 30.97
C MET A 680 -1.12 -36.34 32.27
N GLU A 681 -0.70 -35.46 33.19
CA GLU A 681 -0.17 -35.85 34.50
C GLU A 681 -1.19 -36.66 35.31
N LYS A 682 -2.42 -36.15 35.43
CA LYS A 682 -3.48 -36.86 36.16
C LYS A 682 -3.82 -38.22 35.54
N ARG A 683 -3.76 -38.34 34.21
CA ARG A 683 -4.03 -39.60 33.53
C ARG A 683 -2.87 -40.59 33.71
N LYS A 684 -1.63 -40.11 33.65
CA LYS A 684 -0.43 -40.92 33.92
C LYS A 684 -0.45 -41.48 35.34
N GLU A 685 -0.73 -40.63 36.34
CA GLU A 685 -0.90 -41.07 37.74
C GLU A 685 -1.99 -42.15 37.90
N GLN A 686 -3.10 -42.04 37.16
CA GLN A 686 -4.15 -43.07 37.17
C GLN A 686 -3.67 -44.40 36.60
N LEU A 687 -2.88 -44.40 35.53
CA LEU A 687 -2.34 -45.61 34.89
C LEU A 687 -1.28 -46.28 35.76
N ASP A 688 -0.39 -45.49 36.36
CA ASP A 688 0.65 -45.97 37.26
C ASP A 688 0.03 -46.63 38.50
N GLY A 689 -1.06 -46.05 39.02
CA GLY A 689 -1.81 -46.54 40.18
C GLY A 689 -2.75 -47.72 39.93
N LEU A 690 -2.86 -48.24 38.70
CA LEU A 690 -3.72 -49.39 38.42
C LEU A 690 -3.21 -50.67 39.11
N PRO A 691 -4.07 -51.42 39.82
CA PRO A 691 -3.67 -52.64 40.50
C PRO A 691 -3.38 -53.79 39.52
N VAL A 692 -2.59 -54.78 39.92
CA VAL A 692 -2.40 -55.99 39.11
C VAL A 692 -3.61 -56.91 39.26
N PRO A 693 -4.30 -57.32 38.18
CA PRO A 693 -5.51 -58.11 38.31
C PRO A 693 -5.16 -59.57 38.65
N VAL A 694 -5.75 -60.09 39.72
CA VAL A 694 -5.52 -61.47 40.15
C VAL A 694 -6.64 -62.44 39.76
N THR A 695 -7.66 -62.00 39.02
CA THR A 695 -8.76 -62.84 38.51
C THR A 695 -8.99 -62.59 37.03
N LYS A 696 -9.55 -63.57 36.32
CA LYS A 696 -9.85 -63.43 34.88
C LYS A 696 -10.89 -62.34 34.62
N GLU A 697 -11.88 -62.23 35.51
CA GLU A 697 -12.88 -61.16 35.47
C GLU A 697 -12.24 -59.79 35.71
N GLY A 698 -11.27 -59.70 36.63
CA GLY A 698 -10.51 -58.49 36.90
C GLY A 698 -9.69 -58.03 35.69
N VAL A 699 -8.97 -58.96 35.04
CA VAL A 699 -8.24 -58.71 33.78
C VAL A 699 -9.18 -58.12 32.73
N LYS A 700 -10.31 -58.79 32.48
CA LYS A 700 -11.29 -58.34 31.48
C LYS A 700 -11.85 -56.96 31.79
N SER A 701 -12.17 -56.69 33.06
CA SER A 701 -12.65 -55.37 33.50
C SER A 701 -11.60 -54.29 33.26
N GLN A 702 -10.36 -54.55 33.66
CA GLN A 702 -9.27 -53.59 33.54
C GLN A 702 -8.90 -53.29 32.09
N LEU A 703 -8.90 -54.30 31.20
CA LEU A 703 -8.72 -54.08 29.76
C LEU A 703 -9.85 -53.22 29.17
N MET A 704 -11.11 -53.46 29.57
CA MET A 704 -12.24 -52.64 29.16
C MET A 704 -12.14 -51.19 29.67
N ASP A 705 -11.65 -51.00 30.89
CA ASP A 705 -11.44 -49.67 31.46
C ASP A 705 -10.31 -48.93 30.75
N LEU A 706 -9.18 -49.59 30.45
CA LEU A 706 -8.10 -49.04 29.63
C LEU A 706 -8.59 -48.65 28.23
N GLU A 707 -9.41 -49.49 27.58
CA GLU A 707 -9.99 -49.17 26.27
C GLU A 707 -10.96 -47.97 26.35
N ARG A 708 -11.74 -47.86 27.43
CA ARG A 708 -12.61 -46.70 27.67
C ARG A 708 -11.79 -45.43 27.88
N MET A 709 -10.72 -45.51 28.67
CA MET A 709 -9.81 -44.38 28.91
C MET A 709 -9.16 -43.90 27.61
N ASP A 710 -8.65 -44.83 26.79
CA ASP A 710 -8.08 -44.56 25.47
C ASP A 710 -9.10 -43.88 24.53
N LYS A 711 -10.32 -44.42 24.45
CA LYS A 711 -11.42 -43.81 23.67
C LYS A 711 -11.74 -42.39 24.12
N SER A 712 -11.77 -42.14 25.44
CA SER A 712 -11.99 -40.81 26.00
C SER A 712 -10.82 -39.86 25.76
N GLY A 713 -9.59 -40.39 25.65
CA GLY A 713 -8.37 -39.63 25.40
C GLY A 713 -8.27 -39.07 23.98
N ARG A 714 -9.00 -39.62 23.01
CA ARG A 714 -8.99 -39.11 21.61
C ARG A 714 -9.46 -37.66 21.47
N GLY A 715 -10.38 -37.22 22.32
CA GLY A 715 -10.79 -35.81 22.37
C GLY A 715 -9.66 -34.92 22.87
N GLU A 716 -8.94 -35.38 23.89
CA GLU A 716 -7.80 -34.64 24.43
C GLU A 716 -6.61 -34.62 23.48
N GLN A 717 -6.38 -35.70 22.73
CA GLN A 717 -5.35 -35.74 21.69
C GLN A 717 -5.51 -34.58 20.70
N ARG A 718 -6.75 -34.28 20.29
CA ARG A 718 -7.02 -33.12 19.43
C ARG A 718 -6.68 -31.81 20.11
N ARG A 719 -7.04 -31.64 21.39
CA ARG A 719 -6.70 -30.44 22.18
C ARG A 719 -5.19 -30.25 22.33
N VAL A 720 -4.44 -31.35 22.47
CA VAL A 720 -2.97 -31.32 22.51
C VAL A 720 -2.41 -30.86 21.16
N GLU A 721 -2.88 -31.40 20.05
CA GLU A 721 -2.46 -30.96 18.72
C GLU A 721 -2.85 -29.50 18.42
N GLU A 722 -4.04 -29.06 18.84
CA GLU A 722 -4.46 -27.65 18.76
C GLU A 722 -3.56 -26.74 19.60
N THR A 723 -3.18 -27.18 20.81
CA THR A 723 -2.27 -26.43 21.69
C THR A 723 -0.85 -26.37 21.11
N ARG A 724 -0.36 -27.45 20.51
CA ARG A 724 0.92 -27.50 19.78
C ARG A 724 0.91 -26.57 18.57
N LEU A 725 -0.17 -26.57 17.79
CA LEU A 725 -0.34 -25.65 16.67
C LEU A 725 -0.34 -24.20 17.17
N SER A 726 -1.07 -23.91 18.26
CA SER A 726 -1.10 -22.59 18.88
C SER A 726 0.30 -22.13 19.33
N ALA A 727 1.12 -23.03 19.91
CA ALA A 727 2.50 -22.75 20.25
C ALA A 727 3.33 -22.37 19.01
N ARG A 728 3.20 -23.14 17.93
CA ARG A 728 3.92 -22.92 16.68
C ARG A 728 3.51 -21.62 15.99
N GLU A 729 2.21 -21.30 16.00
CA GLU A 729 1.70 -20.04 15.47
C GLU A 729 2.20 -18.82 16.24
N LEU A 730 2.16 -18.87 17.58
CA LEU A 730 2.74 -17.83 18.43
C LEU A 730 4.25 -17.68 18.20
N GLY A 731 4.98 -18.80 18.08
CA GLY A 731 6.40 -18.80 17.75
C GLY A 731 6.70 -18.17 16.39
N ARG A 732 5.82 -18.32 15.38
CA ARG A 732 5.95 -17.65 14.07
C ARG A 732 5.64 -16.16 14.13
N GLU A 733 4.73 -15.73 15.00
CA GLU A 733 4.41 -14.30 15.19
C GLU A 733 5.43 -13.57 16.09
N ALA A 734 6.31 -14.32 16.77
CA ALA A 734 7.35 -13.79 17.63
C ALA A 734 8.34 -12.92 16.84
N SER A 735 8.50 -11.67 17.29
CA SER A 735 9.49 -10.75 16.74
C SER A 735 10.86 -10.83 17.45
N ILE A 736 10.94 -11.66 18.50
CA ILE A 736 12.09 -11.87 19.36
C ILE A 736 12.48 -13.35 19.28
N GLU A 737 13.70 -13.63 18.82
CA GLU A 737 14.18 -14.99 18.55
C GLU A 737 14.16 -15.90 19.78
N LYS A 738 14.53 -15.37 20.95
CA LYS A 738 14.46 -16.11 22.22
C LYS A 738 13.03 -16.58 22.53
N GLU A 739 12.03 -15.73 22.31
CA GLU A 739 10.63 -16.07 22.57
C GLU A 739 10.12 -17.12 21.56
N ALA A 740 10.56 -17.06 20.30
CA ALA A 740 10.27 -18.10 19.30
C ALA A 740 10.85 -19.47 19.72
N MET A 741 12.09 -19.48 20.24
CA MET A 741 12.74 -20.70 20.73
C MET A 741 12.07 -21.25 22.00
N GLU A 742 11.61 -20.38 22.90
CA GLU A 742 10.81 -20.76 24.07
C GLU A 742 9.51 -21.45 23.65
N MET A 743 8.79 -20.92 22.65
CA MET A 743 7.57 -21.57 22.13
C MET A 743 7.84 -22.91 21.46
N ALA A 744 8.95 -23.05 20.71
CA ALA A 744 9.35 -24.34 20.14
C ALA A 744 9.70 -25.37 21.22
N THR A 745 10.29 -24.92 22.33
CA THR A 745 10.58 -25.77 23.50
C THR A 745 9.29 -26.25 24.17
N LYS A 746 8.31 -25.36 24.31
CA LYS A 746 6.98 -25.70 24.84
C LYS A 746 6.22 -26.68 23.94
N GLU A 747 6.24 -26.46 22.62
CA GLU A 747 5.66 -27.37 21.63
C GLU A 747 6.27 -28.78 21.74
N LYS A 748 7.60 -28.84 21.89
CA LYS A 748 8.31 -30.11 22.09
C LYS A 748 7.90 -30.78 23.41
N ASN A 749 7.87 -30.04 24.52
CA ASN A 749 7.45 -30.58 25.82
C ASN A 749 6.04 -31.19 25.77
N LEU A 750 5.09 -30.56 25.07
CA LEU A 750 3.75 -31.12 24.87
C LEU A 750 3.77 -32.46 24.10
N THR A 751 4.69 -32.59 23.14
CA THR A 751 4.87 -33.83 22.37
C THR A 751 5.45 -34.92 23.27
N ASP A 752 6.57 -34.61 23.93
CA ASP A 752 7.29 -35.55 24.80
C ASP A 752 6.36 -36.06 25.93
N ARG A 753 5.55 -35.18 26.54
CA ARG A 753 4.60 -35.56 27.60
C ARG A 753 3.43 -36.41 27.10
N TRP A 754 2.98 -36.21 25.87
CA TRP A 754 1.93 -37.04 25.28
C TRP A 754 2.46 -38.43 24.92
N ASP A 755 3.68 -38.51 24.41
CA ASP A 755 4.37 -39.77 24.14
C ASP A 755 4.62 -40.56 25.43
N GLU A 756 5.07 -39.89 26.50
CA GLU A 756 5.19 -40.51 27.84
C GLU A 756 3.86 -41.09 28.34
N LEU A 757 2.73 -40.44 28.05
CA LEU A 757 1.41 -40.93 28.42
C LEU A 757 1.00 -42.16 27.58
N ALA A 758 1.35 -42.16 26.29
CA ALA A 758 1.10 -43.30 25.40
C ALA A 758 1.91 -44.53 25.86
N ASP A 759 3.17 -44.34 26.22
CA ASP A 759 4.03 -45.40 26.79
C ASP A 759 3.42 -45.95 28.08
N ALA A 760 2.93 -45.09 28.98
CA ALA A 760 2.27 -45.53 30.21
C ALA A 760 0.99 -46.36 29.95
N PHE A 761 0.23 -46.05 28.89
CA PHE A 761 -0.91 -46.87 28.47
C PHE A 761 -0.48 -48.26 28.00
N ASP A 762 0.60 -48.34 27.22
CA ASP A 762 1.11 -49.61 26.71
C ASP A 762 1.72 -50.46 27.82
N GLU A 763 2.46 -49.85 28.75
CA GLU A 763 2.94 -50.53 29.97
C GLU A 763 1.78 -51.05 30.83
N ALA A 764 0.70 -50.29 31.00
CA ALA A 764 -0.48 -50.74 31.73
C ALA A 764 -1.20 -51.92 31.03
N ARG A 765 -1.30 -51.89 29.69
CA ARG A 765 -1.87 -53.01 28.90
C ARG A 765 -0.99 -54.24 28.99
N GLU A 766 0.32 -54.08 28.88
CA GLU A 766 1.27 -55.19 28.95
C GLU A 766 1.25 -55.84 30.33
N ARG A 767 1.25 -55.04 31.42
CA ARG A 767 1.04 -55.55 32.78
C ARG A 767 -0.25 -56.36 32.92
N THR A 768 -1.36 -55.85 32.36
CA THR A 768 -2.67 -56.53 32.41
C THR A 768 -2.68 -57.83 31.61
N ARG A 769 -2.05 -57.87 30.43
CA ARG A 769 -1.91 -59.09 29.59
C ARG A 769 -0.97 -60.12 30.20
N ASN A 770 0.12 -59.68 30.82
CA ASN A 770 1.03 -60.56 31.55
C ASN A 770 0.31 -61.20 32.74
N ALA A 771 -0.55 -60.46 33.43
CA ALA A 771 -1.42 -61.01 34.48
C ALA A 771 -2.41 -62.04 33.93
N GLU A 772 -3.03 -61.79 32.77
CA GLU A 772 -3.86 -62.78 32.07
C GLU A 772 -3.10 -64.07 31.78
N LYS A 773 -1.90 -63.95 31.19
CA LYS A 773 -1.02 -65.07 30.86
C LYS A 773 -0.65 -65.88 32.09
N VAL A 774 -0.27 -65.23 33.19
CA VAL A 774 0.03 -65.91 34.46
C VAL A 774 -1.19 -66.68 34.97
N LEU A 775 -2.39 -66.07 34.94
CA LEU A 775 -3.61 -66.74 35.40
C LEU A 775 -3.99 -67.94 34.52
N ASP A 776 -3.81 -67.84 33.20
CA ASP A 776 -4.08 -68.92 32.25
C ASP A 776 -3.08 -70.08 32.39
N GLU A 777 -1.78 -69.77 32.46
CA GLU A 777 -0.72 -70.77 32.67
C GLU A 777 -0.88 -71.46 34.03
N CYS A 778 -1.18 -70.71 35.11
CA CYS A 778 -1.51 -71.31 36.40
C CYS A 778 -2.69 -72.28 36.28
N ALA A 779 -3.79 -71.89 35.62
CA ALA A 779 -4.95 -72.76 35.47
C ALA A 779 -4.65 -74.02 34.62
N GLN A 780 -3.82 -73.89 33.58
CA GLN A 780 -3.37 -75.00 32.75
C GLN A 780 -2.50 -75.98 33.54
N ILE A 781 -1.52 -75.48 34.30
CA ILE A 781 -0.65 -76.30 35.15
C ILE A 781 -1.48 -76.96 36.25
N GLU A 782 -2.43 -76.26 36.89
CA GLU A 782 -3.34 -76.87 37.88
C GLU A 782 -4.15 -78.03 37.28
N LYS A 783 -4.68 -77.85 36.06
CA LYS A 783 -5.41 -78.90 35.34
C LYS A 783 -4.50 -80.08 34.99
N TRP A 784 -3.27 -79.81 34.56
CA TRP A 784 -2.26 -80.82 34.25
C TRP A 784 -1.85 -81.60 35.51
N ILE A 785 -1.54 -80.93 36.62
CA ILE A 785 -1.26 -81.55 37.92
C ILE A 785 -2.43 -82.44 38.33
N GLY A 786 -3.67 -81.94 38.21
CA GLY A 786 -4.88 -82.70 38.54
C GLY A 786 -5.04 -83.97 37.69
N ALA A 787 -4.76 -83.88 36.38
CA ALA A 787 -4.79 -85.03 35.49
C ALA A 787 -3.68 -86.05 35.83
N LYS A 788 -2.46 -85.58 36.09
CA LYS A 788 -1.33 -86.45 36.49
C LYS A 788 -1.59 -87.13 37.82
N LYS A 789 -2.13 -86.44 38.83
CA LYS A 789 -2.53 -87.06 40.11
C LYS A 789 -3.52 -88.21 39.91
N LYS A 790 -4.53 -88.04 39.05
CA LYS A 790 -5.47 -89.13 38.69
C LYS A 790 -4.77 -90.29 37.97
N MET A 791 -3.79 -90.01 37.12
CA MET A 791 -3.01 -91.06 36.47
C MET A 791 -2.17 -91.84 37.49
N VAL A 792 -1.55 -91.17 38.48
CA VAL A 792 -0.81 -91.82 39.59
C VAL A 792 -1.72 -92.73 40.42
N GLU A 793 -2.96 -92.29 40.69
CA GLU A 793 -3.98 -93.11 41.34
C GLU A 793 -4.35 -94.35 40.50
N ALA A 794 -4.47 -94.19 39.17
CA ALA A 794 -4.85 -95.25 38.23
C ALA A 794 -3.80 -96.38 38.08
N ILE A 795 -2.54 -96.14 38.45
CA ILE A 795 -1.49 -97.19 38.51
C ILE A 795 -1.89 -98.32 39.48
N GLY A 796 -2.82 -98.06 40.42
CA GLY A 796 -3.38 -99.07 41.32
C GLY A 796 -2.45 -99.41 42.48
N ALA A 797 -2.85 -100.35 43.34
CA ALA A 797 -2.03 -100.75 44.49
C ALA A 797 -0.69 -101.37 44.03
N PRO A 798 0.42 -101.16 44.76
CA PRO A 798 1.69 -101.84 44.49
C PRO A 798 1.49 -103.36 44.40
N SER A 799 1.96 -103.96 43.31
CA SER A 799 1.84 -105.40 43.08
C SER A 799 3.13 -106.13 43.45
N THR A 800 3.03 -107.29 44.09
CA THR A 800 4.14 -108.22 44.28
C THR A 800 4.40 -109.09 43.04
N ASP A 801 3.56 -109.00 42.00
CA ASP A 801 3.84 -109.63 40.71
C ASP A 801 4.88 -108.82 39.93
N GLN A 802 5.99 -109.47 39.57
CA GLN A 802 7.14 -108.81 38.92
C GLN A 802 6.79 -108.19 37.56
N ALA A 803 5.86 -108.76 36.78
CA ALA A 803 5.50 -108.21 35.48
C ALA A 803 4.62 -106.96 35.66
N VAL A 804 3.67 -107.01 36.59
CA VAL A 804 2.82 -105.87 36.96
C VAL A 804 3.65 -104.76 37.58
N ALA A 805 4.55 -105.06 38.52
CA ALA A 805 5.41 -104.06 39.16
C ALA A 805 6.39 -103.41 38.17
N LYS A 806 6.93 -104.16 37.20
CA LYS A 806 7.77 -103.61 36.12
C LYS A 806 6.96 -102.67 35.22
N SER A 807 5.70 -103.00 34.92
CA SER A 807 4.79 -102.13 34.18
C SER A 807 4.46 -100.85 34.97
N GLN A 808 4.11 -100.99 36.25
CA GLN A 808 3.85 -99.86 37.15
C GLN A 808 5.07 -98.93 37.24
N ASN A 809 6.29 -99.47 37.40
CA ASN A 809 7.53 -98.68 37.39
C ASN A 809 7.79 -97.99 36.06
N GLY A 810 7.54 -98.66 34.92
CA GLY A 810 7.64 -98.03 33.61
C GLY A 810 6.70 -96.84 33.44
N GLN A 811 5.45 -96.96 33.92
CA GLN A 811 4.47 -95.87 33.92
C GLN A 811 4.88 -94.72 34.84
N ILE A 812 5.41 -95.02 36.04
CA ILE A 812 5.89 -93.98 36.98
C ILE A 812 7.10 -93.24 36.40
N GLN A 813 8.06 -93.95 35.78
CA GLN A 813 9.23 -93.33 35.16
C GLN A 813 8.83 -92.42 33.98
N LEU A 814 7.85 -92.83 33.18
CA LEU A 814 7.28 -91.98 32.13
C LEU A 814 6.65 -90.72 32.73
N MET A 815 5.82 -90.85 33.78
CA MET A 815 5.20 -89.70 34.45
C MET A 815 6.22 -88.76 35.09
N LYS A 816 7.32 -89.29 35.65
CA LYS A 816 8.44 -88.48 36.17
C LYS A 816 9.11 -87.70 35.04
N ALA A 817 9.38 -88.34 33.90
CA ALA A 817 9.95 -87.66 32.73
C ALA A 817 9.01 -86.57 32.17
N GLU A 818 7.70 -86.83 32.10
CA GLU A 818 6.71 -85.81 31.70
C GLU A 818 6.62 -84.66 32.72
N THR A 819 6.78 -84.95 34.01
CA THR A 819 6.80 -83.92 35.06
C THR A 819 8.03 -83.04 34.97
N GLU A 820 9.21 -83.63 34.71
CA GLU A 820 10.43 -82.84 34.47
C GLU A 820 10.34 -82.00 33.20
N GLY A 821 9.69 -82.51 32.13
CA GLY A 821 9.45 -81.75 30.91
C GLY A 821 8.58 -80.51 31.13
N GLU A 822 7.56 -80.62 31.99
CA GLU A 822 6.61 -79.53 32.27
C GLU A 822 7.13 -78.54 33.33
N LYS A 823 8.21 -78.86 34.05
CA LYS A 823 8.81 -78.00 35.08
C LYS A 823 9.27 -76.64 34.54
N THR A 824 9.74 -76.60 33.30
CA THR A 824 10.13 -75.35 32.63
C THR A 824 8.96 -74.37 32.49
N ALA A 825 7.73 -74.87 32.29
CA ALA A 825 6.54 -74.04 32.25
C ALA A 825 6.19 -73.48 33.65
N LEU A 826 6.39 -74.26 34.72
CA LEU A 826 6.22 -73.79 36.09
C LEU A 826 7.23 -72.68 36.46
N GLU A 827 8.49 -72.84 36.05
CA GLU A 827 9.52 -71.82 36.29
C GLU A 827 9.23 -70.53 35.49
N ALA A 828 8.75 -70.65 34.24
CA ALA A 828 8.35 -69.52 33.42
C ALA A 828 7.19 -68.72 34.05
N VAL A 829 6.12 -69.39 34.52
CA VAL A 829 4.98 -68.70 35.16
C VAL A 829 5.38 -68.05 36.50
N ASN A 830 6.27 -68.68 37.27
CA ASN A 830 6.83 -68.08 38.49
C ASN A 830 7.69 -66.85 38.18
N GLY A 831 8.47 -66.88 37.09
CA GLY A 831 9.24 -65.73 36.62
C GLY A 831 8.34 -64.55 36.25
N LEU A 832 7.32 -64.79 35.43
CA LEU A 832 6.34 -63.77 35.02
C LEU A 832 5.56 -63.21 36.22
N ALA A 833 5.13 -64.05 37.15
CA ALA A 833 4.45 -63.61 38.37
C ALA A 833 5.35 -62.71 39.23
N ASN A 834 6.64 -63.04 39.39
CA ASN A 834 7.59 -62.21 40.13
C ASN A 834 7.83 -60.85 39.46
N GLU A 835 7.90 -60.83 38.13
CA GLU A 835 8.01 -59.57 37.39
C GLU A 835 6.78 -58.68 37.63
N LEU A 836 5.57 -59.25 37.54
CA LEU A 836 4.34 -58.53 37.84
C LEU A 836 4.30 -57.99 39.26
N MET A 837 4.72 -58.78 40.24
CA MET A 837 4.75 -58.37 41.65
C MET A 837 5.75 -57.24 41.90
N SER A 838 6.89 -57.23 41.20
CA SER A 838 7.89 -56.15 41.35
C SER A 838 7.43 -54.82 40.74
N ARG A 839 6.53 -54.87 39.75
CA ARG A 839 5.94 -53.71 39.06
C ARG A 839 4.52 -53.36 39.52
N ALA A 840 4.01 -54.02 40.56
CA ALA A 840 2.69 -53.77 41.10
C ALA A 840 2.69 -52.52 41.98
N ALA A 841 1.71 -51.64 41.78
CA ALA A 841 1.55 -50.44 42.59
C ALA A 841 0.91 -50.74 43.96
N ASP A 842 0.07 -51.78 44.05
CA ASP A 842 -0.71 -52.09 45.23
C ASP A 842 -0.24 -53.39 45.93
N LYS A 843 -0.16 -53.33 47.26
CA LYS A 843 0.30 -54.47 48.07
C LYS A 843 -0.68 -55.63 48.11
N GLN A 844 -1.97 -55.35 47.93
CA GLN A 844 -3.02 -56.37 48.05
C GLN A 844 -2.95 -57.37 46.88
N SER A 845 -2.83 -56.88 45.65
CA SER A 845 -2.67 -57.74 44.48
C SER A 845 -1.38 -58.54 44.53
N VAL A 846 -0.29 -57.97 45.05
CA VAL A 846 0.95 -58.73 45.31
C VAL A 846 0.68 -59.89 46.26
N GLU A 847 0.07 -59.65 47.42
CA GLU A 847 -0.25 -60.70 48.39
C GLU A 847 -1.17 -61.79 47.83
N GLU A 848 -2.18 -61.40 47.04
CA GLU A 848 -3.12 -62.35 46.43
C GLU A 848 -2.46 -63.19 45.33
N LEU A 849 -1.58 -62.60 44.51
CA LEU A 849 -0.82 -63.31 43.50
C LEU A 849 0.21 -64.26 44.13
N MET A 850 0.92 -63.83 45.18
CA MET A 850 1.82 -64.69 45.96
C MET A 850 1.08 -65.92 46.51
N LYS A 851 -0.09 -65.73 47.12
CA LYS A 851 -0.90 -66.86 47.64
C LYS A 851 -1.26 -67.88 46.57
N LYS A 852 -1.57 -67.41 45.35
CA LYS A 852 -1.87 -68.28 44.20
C LYS A 852 -0.63 -69.06 43.74
N MET A 853 0.51 -68.37 43.57
CA MET A 853 1.75 -69.04 43.16
C MET A 853 2.21 -70.06 44.21
N ASP A 854 2.13 -69.71 45.50
CA ASP A 854 2.44 -70.65 46.59
C ASP A 854 1.52 -71.87 46.59
N ALA A 855 0.22 -71.69 46.31
CA ALA A 855 -0.72 -72.79 46.20
C ALA A 855 -0.38 -73.71 45.01
N LEU A 856 -0.01 -73.15 43.86
CA LEU A 856 0.41 -73.88 42.68
C LEU A 856 1.69 -74.70 42.94
N ASN A 857 2.74 -74.05 43.46
CA ASN A 857 4.02 -74.67 43.79
C ASN A 857 3.86 -75.78 44.84
N ARG A 858 3.03 -75.57 45.87
CA ARG A 858 2.69 -76.64 46.84
C ARG A 858 2.01 -77.85 46.18
N ARG A 859 1.08 -77.62 45.24
CA ARG A 859 0.40 -78.70 44.51
C ARG A 859 1.37 -79.47 43.61
N TRP A 860 2.32 -78.78 42.99
CA TRP A 860 3.38 -79.36 42.17
C TRP A 860 4.30 -80.26 42.99
N HIS A 861 4.88 -79.75 44.08
CA HIS A 861 5.73 -80.56 44.96
C HIS A 861 5.00 -81.77 45.55
N SER A 862 3.70 -81.63 45.84
CA SER A 862 2.85 -82.75 46.26
C SER A 862 2.71 -83.83 45.17
N LEU A 863 2.71 -83.47 43.88
CA LEU A 863 2.72 -84.45 42.79
C LEU A 863 4.08 -85.15 42.68
N GLU A 864 5.19 -84.40 42.72
CA GLU A 864 6.55 -84.96 42.68
C GLU A 864 6.77 -85.96 43.83
N SER A 865 6.50 -85.54 45.06
CA SER A 865 6.60 -86.40 46.25
C SER A 865 5.67 -87.62 46.15
N GLY A 866 4.46 -87.45 45.61
CA GLY A 866 3.53 -88.56 45.42
C GLY A 866 4.00 -89.59 44.38
N LEU A 867 4.67 -89.13 43.31
CA LEU A 867 5.31 -90.00 42.32
C LEU A 867 6.50 -90.75 42.90
N ASP A 868 7.31 -90.09 43.74
CA ASP A 868 8.45 -90.69 44.44
C ASP A 868 7.99 -91.76 45.42
N GLU A 869 7.05 -91.44 46.32
CA GLU A 869 6.49 -92.41 47.27
C GLU A 869 5.85 -93.61 46.55
N LYS A 870 5.18 -93.38 45.41
CA LYS A 870 4.58 -94.45 44.62
C LYS A 870 5.65 -95.34 44.01
N ALA A 871 6.73 -94.77 43.50
CA ALA A 871 7.88 -95.52 42.96
C ALA A 871 8.50 -96.42 44.03
N GLU A 872 8.78 -95.86 45.21
CA GLU A 872 9.35 -96.58 46.34
C GLU A 872 8.46 -97.75 46.77
N ARG A 873 7.16 -97.51 46.96
CA ARG A 873 6.21 -98.58 47.35
C ARG A 873 6.09 -99.69 46.30
N VAL A 874 6.15 -99.36 45.01
CA VAL A 874 6.14 -100.36 43.92
C VAL A 874 7.45 -101.14 43.89
N GLU A 875 8.59 -100.48 44.11
CA GLU A 875 9.90 -101.14 44.20
C GLU A 875 10.00 -102.07 45.42
N GLU A 876 9.54 -101.64 46.58
CA GLU A 876 9.45 -102.46 47.80
C GLU A 876 8.54 -103.66 47.59
N ALA A 877 7.35 -103.47 47.02
CA ALA A 877 6.44 -104.57 46.70
C ALA A 877 7.05 -105.54 45.66
N ALA A 878 7.79 -105.02 44.68
CA ALA A 878 8.51 -105.84 43.71
C ALA A 878 9.63 -106.67 44.36
N LYS A 879 10.40 -106.08 45.28
CA LYS A 879 11.46 -106.76 46.06
C LYS A 879 10.86 -107.87 46.92
N LEU A 880 9.82 -107.57 47.69
CA LEU A 880 9.09 -108.56 48.49
C LEU A 880 8.51 -109.68 47.62
N GLY A 881 7.98 -109.34 46.44
CA GLY A 881 7.51 -110.32 45.46
C GLY A 881 8.62 -111.22 44.90
N GLN A 882 9.81 -110.66 44.67
CA GLN A 882 10.99 -111.41 44.25
C GLN A 882 11.50 -112.33 45.37
N GLU A 883 11.62 -111.82 46.60
CA GLU A 883 11.99 -112.61 47.79
C GLU A 883 10.99 -113.76 48.01
N LEU A 884 9.68 -113.50 47.89
CA LEU A 884 8.65 -114.55 47.97
C LEU A 884 8.81 -115.62 46.87
N ARG A 885 9.19 -115.23 45.65
CA ARG A 885 9.47 -116.18 44.55
C ARG A 885 10.76 -116.98 44.80
N GLU A 886 11.80 -116.34 45.32
CA GLU A 886 13.07 -117.00 45.68
C GLU A 886 12.83 -118.01 46.81
N ILE A 887 12.09 -117.63 47.86
CA ILE A 887 11.65 -118.54 48.93
C ILE A 887 10.78 -119.68 48.36
N GLN A 888 9.83 -119.40 47.45
CA GLN A 888 9.04 -120.45 46.79
C GLN A 888 9.88 -121.40 45.91
N LYS A 889 11.01 -120.92 45.39
CA LYS A 889 11.95 -121.71 44.58
C LYS A 889 12.91 -122.53 45.44
N GLU A 890 13.22 -122.07 46.66
CA GLU A 890 13.99 -122.81 47.67
C GLU A 890 13.15 -123.86 48.42
N LEU A 891 11.82 -123.65 48.52
CA LEU A 891 10.87 -124.59 49.12
C LEU A 891 10.41 -125.73 48.17
N ARG A 892 10.79 -125.66 46.88
CA ARG A 892 10.54 -126.69 45.85
C ARG A 892 11.80 -127.48 45.59
#